data_AF-A0A6A6QJ14-F1
#
_entry.id   AF-A0A6A6QJ14-F1
#
_cell.length_a   1.000
_cell.length_b   1.000
_cell.length_c   1.000
_cell.angle_alpha   90.00
_cell.angle_beta   90.00
_cell.angle_gamma   90.00
#
_symmetry.space_group_name_H-M   'P 1'
#
loop_
_entity.id
_entity.type
_entity.pdbx_description
1 polymer ?
#
loop_
_entity_poly.entity_id
_entity_poly.type
_entity_poly.pdbx_seq_one_letter_code
_entity_poly.pdbx_strand_id
1 'polypeptide(L)'
;MTTSPSIGPGAGQTNDNSKNDIAELCPPDEPDFYEPFVTKLQRQNPLHNKGYWLRMRAIEVTVLKFLEQDNGKEKVVVSLGCGYDPLPFRILHRYPALSNHTIFVDVDNPNIIEQKKECILSSPLLQGAFTAFHEQEPDHCFLLRNDNYLAIGCDPQDTTDLEQALKREFDLEKQAILFVAEASISCKDAKAADLLIKWAASLNDARFCLLKQFLPNGSETQFAQTTIDPVTSCQTSLQSLSLNPPLIDQRHRFTDLGWPSVHVQSLWELWTDAQYVTAEQRRSLGTTEPFDKPEDLALFESLYFLLLAKNTPENAESTILARTNTTSDWDKISSPPITAALPSESANGLAEDKTSGPRVESIRRVRITSESEFRDIVASLGPCVLEGLDMGSCTHQWTPEYLEQKVGTDRSVIIHSCEADRLTFRTKNFTYVKKPFGEFIRGVCQGEKSYLRSVSTSQPGKHPTILERDFPGIAGDFQLPEALSPVRETMHSSPLRVSGPVTLWLHFDVLANVLCQIRGTKTLRLYPPSDAMHLEFPPGGSSSNIDVFTHDHPSIALTHPQDALLCPGDVLFIPPMWSHTARPMAGMSVAVNVFFRNLEQKYYAVGRDVYGNRDLQAYESGRKEIEKMAKAFEGMPTEIAKFYLERLAAELKGKAQEFGSE
;
A
#
# COMPACT_ATOMS: atom_id res chain seq x y z
N MET A 1 20.58 20.73 -23.04
CA MET A 1 19.14 21.11 -23.00
C MET A 1 18.38 19.90 -22.52
N THR A 2 18.25 19.79 -21.20
CA THR A 2 17.67 18.67 -20.47
C THR A 2 16.19 18.93 -20.25
N THR A 3 15.34 18.09 -20.83
CA THR A 3 13.88 18.09 -20.71
C THR A 3 13.46 17.42 -19.41
N SER A 4 12.73 18.16 -18.56
CA SER A 4 12.07 17.67 -17.34
C SER A 4 10.83 16.81 -17.71
N PRO A 5 10.56 15.68 -17.03
CA PRO A 5 9.36 14.90 -17.27
C PRO A 5 8.14 15.43 -16.50
N SER A 6 7.01 15.45 -17.19
CA SER A 6 5.66 15.85 -16.78
C SER A 6 5.07 14.98 -15.67
N ILE A 7 4.41 15.62 -14.69
CA ILE A 7 3.64 15.00 -13.60
C ILE A 7 2.25 14.62 -14.14
N GLY A 8 1.84 13.36 -14.00
CA GLY A 8 0.54 12.83 -14.47
C GLY A 8 -0.61 12.98 -13.47
N PRO A 9 -1.88 12.85 -13.92
CA PRO A 9 -3.09 13.09 -13.14
C PRO A 9 -3.49 11.82 -12.38
N GLY A 10 -3.56 11.85 -11.04
CA GLY A 10 -3.90 10.64 -10.25
C GLY A 10 -4.75 10.85 -9.00
N ALA A 11 -5.03 12.10 -8.59
CA ALA A 11 -5.73 12.36 -7.33
C ALA A 11 -7.26 12.41 -7.47
N GLY A 12 -7.78 12.85 -8.61
CA GLY A 12 -9.24 12.91 -8.86
C GLY A 12 -9.88 11.53 -8.98
N GLN A 13 -9.27 10.63 -9.76
CA GLN A 13 -9.82 9.28 -10.00
C GLN A 13 -9.91 8.41 -8.73
N THR A 14 -9.12 8.66 -7.69
CA THR A 14 -9.09 7.79 -6.50
C THR A 14 -10.26 8.01 -5.53
N ASN A 15 -10.74 9.25 -5.37
CA ASN A 15 -11.94 9.53 -4.56
C ASN A 15 -13.20 9.05 -5.28
N ASP A 16 -13.27 9.21 -6.60
CA ASP A 16 -14.48 8.89 -7.38
C ASP A 16 -14.65 7.38 -7.58
N ASN A 17 -13.56 6.62 -7.75
CA ASN A 17 -13.61 5.15 -7.72
C ASN A 17 -14.08 4.58 -6.38
N SER A 18 -13.87 5.31 -5.27
CA SER A 18 -14.36 4.92 -3.94
C SER A 18 -15.84 5.26 -3.72
N LYS A 19 -16.37 6.27 -4.41
CA LYS A 19 -17.78 6.68 -4.34
C LYS A 19 -18.72 5.70 -5.07
N ASN A 20 -18.21 4.94 -6.04
CA ASN A 20 -19.01 4.03 -6.87
C ASN A 20 -19.36 2.67 -6.22
N ASP A 21 -18.60 2.22 -5.21
CA ASP A 21 -18.95 1.00 -4.44
C ASP A 21 -20.14 1.20 -3.49
N ILE A 22 -20.71 2.41 -3.47
CA ILE A 22 -21.77 2.88 -2.57
C ILE A 22 -23.11 2.98 -3.30
N ALA A 23 -23.17 2.64 -4.60
CA ALA A 23 -24.41 2.57 -5.36
C ALA A 23 -25.45 1.63 -4.69
N GLU A 24 -24.99 0.54 -4.06
CA GLU A 24 -25.85 -0.37 -3.27
C GLU A 24 -26.41 0.25 -1.97
N LEU A 25 -25.80 1.33 -1.46
CA LEU A 25 -26.29 2.09 -0.29
C LEU A 25 -27.18 3.29 -0.68
N CYS A 26 -27.29 3.59 -1.99
CA CYS A 26 -28.26 4.55 -2.50
C CYS A 26 -29.64 3.89 -2.61
N PRO A 27 -30.74 4.67 -2.60
CA PRO A 27 -32.08 4.12 -2.80
C PRO A 27 -32.14 3.33 -4.11
N PRO A 28 -32.74 2.11 -4.12
CA PRO A 28 -32.75 1.22 -5.30
C PRO A 28 -33.48 1.81 -6.51
N ASP A 29 -34.20 2.91 -6.32
CA ASP A 29 -35.05 3.56 -7.31
C ASP A 29 -34.34 4.74 -8.02
N GLU A 30 -33.08 5.05 -7.66
CA GLU A 30 -32.31 6.16 -8.21
C GLU A 30 -31.32 5.69 -9.30
N PRO A 31 -31.16 6.44 -10.41
CA PRO A 31 -30.12 6.16 -11.39
C PRO A 31 -28.71 6.27 -10.79
N ASP A 32 -27.81 5.39 -11.23
CA ASP A 32 -26.41 5.45 -10.82
C ASP A 32 -25.66 6.55 -11.58
N PHE A 33 -25.56 7.73 -10.96
CA PHE A 33 -24.83 8.86 -11.53
C PHE A 33 -23.30 8.72 -11.42
N TYR A 34 -22.78 7.71 -10.71
CA TYR A 34 -21.33 7.44 -10.60
C TYR A 34 -20.83 6.51 -11.70
N GLU A 35 -21.66 5.56 -12.17
CA GLU A 35 -21.34 4.62 -13.25
C GLU A 35 -20.63 5.27 -14.46
N PRO A 36 -21.11 6.40 -15.02
CA PRO A 36 -20.51 6.98 -16.23
C PRO A 36 -19.07 7.50 -16.05
N PHE A 37 -18.66 7.73 -14.81
CA PHE A 37 -17.36 8.28 -14.47
C PHE A 37 -16.33 7.20 -14.07
N VAL A 38 -16.74 5.92 -13.99
CA VAL A 38 -15.89 4.84 -13.46
C VAL A 38 -15.72 3.70 -14.46
N THR A 39 -14.47 3.29 -14.67
CA THR A 39 -14.12 2.24 -15.65
C THR A 39 -14.02 0.83 -15.06
N LYS A 40 -13.97 0.70 -13.71
CA LYS A 40 -13.86 -0.60 -13.03
C LYS A 40 -14.45 -0.55 -11.62
N LEU A 41 -15.39 -1.45 -11.32
CA LEU A 41 -15.93 -1.66 -9.97
C LEU A 41 -14.91 -2.44 -9.12
N GLN A 42 -14.54 -1.88 -7.97
CA GLN A 42 -13.72 -2.55 -6.96
C GLN A 42 -14.42 -2.46 -5.60
N ARG A 43 -14.80 -3.63 -5.06
CA ARG A 43 -15.43 -3.72 -3.75
C ARG A 43 -14.48 -3.28 -2.64
N GLN A 44 -14.90 -2.30 -1.86
CA GLN A 44 -14.22 -1.72 -0.71
C GLN A 44 -14.70 -2.38 0.59
N ASN A 45 -14.02 -2.07 1.69
CA ASN A 45 -14.40 -2.53 3.02
C ASN A 45 -15.67 -1.78 3.50
N PRO A 46 -16.63 -2.47 4.15
CA PRO A 46 -17.81 -1.84 4.76
C PRO A 46 -17.56 -0.58 5.61
N LEU A 47 -16.45 -0.54 6.36
CA LEU A 47 -16.07 0.66 7.12
C LEU A 47 -15.87 1.87 6.20
N HIS A 48 -15.20 1.66 5.07
CA HIS A 48 -14.89 2.70 4.09
C HIS A 48 -16.16 3.13 3.34
N ASN A 49 -17.02 2.18 2.96
CA ASN A 49 -18.30 2.47 2.29
C ASN A 49 -19.21 3.33 3.16
N LYS A 50 -19.36 2.98 4.45
CA LYS A 50 -20.14 3.79 5.40
C LYS A 50 -19.57 5.19 5.61
N GLY A 51 -18.25 5.31 5.66
CA GLY A 51 -17.63 6.61 5.82
C GLY A 51 -17.70 7.52 4.61
N TYR A 52 -17.55 6.97 3.41
CA TYR A 52 -17.79 7.74 2.19
C TYR A 52 -19.26 8.11 2.01
N TRP A 53 -20.19 7.22 2.36
CA TRP A 53 -21.62 7.56 2.39
C TRP A 53 -21.87 8.77 3.31
N LEU A 54 -21.24 8.80 4.49
CA LEU A 54 -21.37 9.90 5.43
C LEU A 54 -20.76 11.21 4.89
N ARG A 55 -19.62 11.18 4.20
CA ARG A 55 -19.05 12.36 3.53
C ARG A 55 -19.98 12.92 2.47
N MET A 56 -20.48 12.06 1.59
CA MET A 56 -21.44 12.45 0.56
C MET A 56 -22.70 13.05 1.18
N ARG A 57 -23.20 12.44 2.25
CA ARG A 57 -24.36 12.93 2.99
C ARG A 57 -24.10 14.29 3.65
N ALA A 58 -22.92 14.49 4.23
CA ALA A 58 -22.54 15.75 4.86
C ALA A 58 -22.52 16.91 3.86
N ILE A 59 -21.94 16.70 2.68
CA ILE A 59 -21.94 17.69 1.59
C ILE A 59 -23.37 17.91 1.05
N GLU A 60 -24.12 16.83 0.77
CA GLU A 60 -25.50 16.91 0.28
C GLU A 60 -26.39 17.75 1.22
N VAL A 61 -26.38 17.45 2.52
CA VAL A 61 -27.17 18.19 3.52
C VAL A 61 -26.73 19.65 3.61
N THR A 62 -25.44 19.93 3.48
CA THR A 62 -24.92 21.31 3.50
C THR A 62 -25.42 22.11 2.30
N VAL A 63 -25.41 21.50 1.11
CA VAL A 63 -25.98 22.11 -0.10
C VAL A 63 -27.47 22.32 0.08
N LEU A 64 -28.23 21.33 0.56
CA LEU A 64 -29.67 21.46 0.79
C LEU A 64 -30.00 22.60 1.75
N LYS A 65 -29.33 22.68 2.90
CA LYS A 65 -29.50 23.78 3.86
C LYS A 65 -29.20 25.15 3.26
N PHE A 66 -28.32 25.22 2.25
CA PHE A 66 -28.02 26.46 1.54
C PHE A 66 -29.09 26.81 0.48
N LEU A 67 -29.62 25.80 -0.21
CA LEU A 67 -30.71 25.97 -1.19
C LEU A 67 -32.04 26.32 -0.52
N GLU A 68 -32.30 25.77 0.66
CA GLU A 68 -33.50 26.05 1.47
C GLU A 68 -33.51 27.47 2.05
N GLN A 69 -32.36 28.16 2.09
CA GLN A 69 -32.31 29.54 2.57
C GLN A 69 -32.98 30.48 1.58
N ASP A 70 -34.14 31.02 1.94
CA ASP A 70 -34.75 32.11 1.19
C ASP A 70 -34.05 33.44 1.51
N ASN A 71 -33.20 33.88 0.59
CA ASN A 71 -32.51 35.17 0.65
C ASN A 71 -32.80 36.04 -0.59
N GLY A 72 -33.77 35.64 -1.43
CA GLY A 72 -34.12 36.34 -2.67
C GLY A 72 -32.99 36.46 -3.71
N LYS A 73 -31.88 35.75 -3.52
CA LYS A 73 -30.71 35.74 -4.42
C LYS A 73 -30.62 34.44 -5.20
N GLU A 74 -30.11 34.53 -6.42
CA GLU A 74 -29.75 33.33 -7.20
C GLU A 74 -28.63 32.56 -6.48
N LYS A 75 -28.77 31.23 -6.47
CA LYS A 75 -27.85 30.35 -5.75
C LYS A 75 -26.79 29.81 -6.70
N VAL A 76 -25.53 29.94 -6.31
CA VAL A 76 -24.41 29.34 -7.02
C VAL A 76 -23.67 28.41 -6.09
N VAL A 77 -23.50 27.15 -6.50
CA VAL A 77 -22.71 26.16 -5.78
C VAL A 77 -21.44 25.90 -6.56
N VAL A 78 -20.30 26.32 -6.03
CA VAL A 78 -18.99 26.20 -6.67
C VAL A 78 -18.22 25.04 -6.05
N SER A 79 -18.08 23.93 -6.77
CA SER A 79 -17.28 22.77 -6.37
C SER A 79 -15.82 22.99 -6.77
N LEU A 80 -14.97 23.29 -5.78
CA LEU A 80 -13.55 23.52 -5.97
C LEU A 80 -12.80 22.18 -6.02
N GLY A 81 -12.09 21.90 -7.10
CA GLY A 81 -11.44 20.61 -7.35
C GLY A 81 -12.47 19.50 -7.42
N CYS A 82 -13.46 19.66 -8.30
CA CYS A 82 -14.64 18.81 -8.37
C CYS A 82 -14.35 17.35 -8.75
N GLY A 83 -13.18 17.06 -9.34
CA GLY A 83 -12.89 15.74 -9.92
C GLY A 83 -14.04 15.29 -10.82
N TYR A 84 -14.48 14.04 -10.65
CA TYR A 84 -15.61 13.45 -11.34
C TYR A 84 -16.87 13.36 -10.46
N ASP A 85 -17.01 14.21 -9.43
CA ASP A 85 -18.17 14.17 -8.53
C ASP A 85 -19.49 14.47 -9.30
N PRO A 86 -20.51 13.59 -9.23
CA PRO A 86 -21.81 13.80 -9.83
C PRO A 86 -22.81 14.59 -8.95
N LEU A 87 -22.37 15.22 -7.85
CA LEU A 87 -23.22 15.99 -6.93
C LEU A 87 -24.25 16.90 -7.64
N PRO A 88 -23.90 17.70 -8.66
CA PRO A 88 -24.88 18.53 -9.37
C PRO A 88 -26.04 17.73 -9.96
N PHE A 89 -25.72 16.63 -10.65
CA PHE A 89 -26.70 15.75 -11.31
C PHE A 89 -27.63 15.10 -10.28
N ARG A 90 -27.06 14.64 -9.15
CA ARG A 90 -27.82 14.03 -8.06
C ARG A 90 -28.79 15.02 -7.41
N ILE A 91 -28.35 16.25 -7.12
CA ILE A 91 -29.21 17.26 -6.51
C ILE A 91 -30.31 17.70 -7.48
N LEU A 92 -29.98 17.94 -8.74
CA LEU A 92 -30.96 18.31 -9.78
C LEU A 92 -32.02 17.23 -9.98
N HIS A 93 -31.62 15.96 -9.93
CA HIS A 93 -32.54 14.82 -10.06
C HIS A 93 -33.43 14.65 -8.83
N ARG A 94 -32.84 14.67 -7.63
CA ARG A 94 -33.53 14.32 -6.37
C ARG A 94 -34.35 15.48 -5.80
N TYR A 95 -33.95 16.72 -6.06
CA TYR A 95 -34.57 17.92 -5.50
C TYR A 95 -34.85 19.01 -6.55
N PRO A 96 -35.55 18.70 -7.65
CA PRO A 96 -35.75 19.64 -8.77
C PRO A 96 -36.39 20.96 -8.32
N ALA A 97 -37.33 20.90 -7.37
CA ALA A 97 -38.01 22.09 -6.85
C ALA A 97 -37.06 23.06 -6.11
N LEU A 98 -36.06 22.54 -5.41
CA LEU A 98 -35.06 23.34 -4.70
C LEU A 98 -33.94 23.84 -5.63
N SER A 99 -33.67 23.12 -6.72
CA SER A 99 -32.57 23.43 -7.64
C SER A 99 -32.94 24.32 -8.83
N ASN A 100 -34.23 24.62 -9.04
CA ASN A 100 -34.71 25.41 -10.20
C ASN A 100 -34.01 26.77 -10.39
N HIS A 101 -33.58 27.42 -9.30
CA HIS A 101 -32.87 28.71 -9.33
C HIS A 101 -31.42 28.60 -8.83
N THR A 102 -30.81 27.44 -9.11
CA THR A 102 -29.45 27.12 -8.71
C THR A 102 -28.59 26.84 -9.94
N ILE A 103 -27.37 27.38 -9.93
CA ILE A 103 -26.34 27.10 -10.91
C ILE A 103 -25.20 26.36 -10.19
N PHE A 104 -24.92 25.14 -10.63
CA PHE A 104 -23.79 24.37 -10.15
C PHE A 104 -22.56 24.67 -11.02
N VAL A 105 -21.43 24.95 -10.39
CA VAL A 105 -20.18 25.30 -11.05
C VAL A 105 -19.10 24.33 -10.63
N ASP A 106 -18.67 23.48 -11.54
CA ASP A 106 -17.57 22.55 -11.34
C ASP A 106 -16.26 23.19 -11.80
N VAL A 107 -15.29 23.25 -10.89
CA VAL A 107 -13.97 23.86 -11.12
C VAL A 107 -12.88 22.84 -10.87
N ASP A 108 -12.06 22.57 -11.87
CA ASP A 108 -10.85 21.74 -11.74
C ASP A 108 -9.85 22.13 -12.84
N ASN A 109 -8.66 21.55 -12.79
CA ASN A 109 -7.64 21.73 -13.82
C ASN A 109 -8.22 21.45 -15.22
N PRO A 110 -7.85 22.23 -16.24
CA PRO A 110 -8.43 22.13 -17.59
C PRO A 110 -8.53 20.70 -18.13
N ASN A 111 -7.46 19.90 -17.94
CA ASN A 111 -7.42 18.51 -18.39
C ASN A 111 -8.47 17.60 -17.72
N ILE A 112 -8.77 17.82 -16.43
CA ILE A 112 -9.76 17.03 -15.68
C ILE A 112 -11.16 17.41 -16.13
N ILE A 113 -11.42 18.70 -16.31
CA ILE A 113 -12.72 19.18 -16.80
C ILE A 113 -12.97 18.73 -18.24
N GLU A 114 -11.95 18.69 -19.09
CA GLU A 114 -12.06 18.16 -20.45
C GLU A 114 -12.45 16.68 -20.45
N GLN A 115 -11.82 15.86 -19.60
CA GLN A 115 -12.19 14.45 -19.42
C GLN A 115 -13.60 14.29 -18.85
N LYS A 116 -13.98 15.10 -17.84
CA LYS A 116 -15.33 15.09 -17.26
C LYS A 116 -16.38 15.46 -18.30
N LYS A 117 -16.09 16.45 -19.15
CA LYS A 117 -16.94 16.84 -20.28
C LYS A 117 -17.17 15.65 -21.21
N GLU A 118 -16.12 14.93 -21.61
CA GLU A 118 -16.25 13.74 -22.47
C GLU A 118 -17.15 12.66 -21.83
N CYS A 119 -17.02 12.42 -20.53
CA CYS A 119 -17.90 11.50 -19.78
C CYS A 119 -19.37 11.97 -19.78
N ILE A 120 -19.61 13.26 -19.50
CA ILE A 120 -20.97 13.84 -19.50
C ILE A 120 -21.60 13.71 -20.89
N LEU A 121 -20.84 14.03 -21.95
CA LEU A 121 -21.33 13.99 -23.32
C LEU A 121 -21.45 12.56 -23.89
N SER A 122 -20.79 11.57 -23.33
CA SER A 122 -20.91 10.17 -23.78
C SER A 122 -22.03 9.41 -23.07
N SER A 123 -22.56 9.92 -21.95
CA SER A 123 -23.57 9.25 -21.14
C SER A 123 -24.99 9.79 -21.39
N PRO A 124 -25.93 8.96 -21.87
CA PRO A 124 -27.33 9.36 -22.02
C PRO A 124 -27.99 9.76 -20.70
N LEU A 125 -27.57 9.17 -19.58
CA LEU A 125 -28.09 9.48 -18.24
C LEU A 125 -27.71 10.92 -17.83
N LEU A 126 -26.44 11.28 -18.00
CA LEU A 126 -25.93 12.61 -17.62
C LEU A 126 -26.39 13.70 -18.58
N GLN A 127 -26.49 13.40 -19.88
CA GLN A 127 -27.11 14.30 -20.84
C GLN A 127 -28.59 14.53 -20.54
N GLY A 128 -29.31 13.46 -20.19
CA GLY A 128 -30.74 13.52 -19.88
C GLY A 128 -31.09 14.31 -18.62
N ALA A 129 -30.10 14.62 -17.77
CA ALA A 129 -30.28 15.51 -16.61
C ALA A 129 -30.46 16.99 -17.01
N PHE A 130 -30.17 17.35 -18.27
CA PHE A 130 -30.22 18.72 -18.77
C PHE A 130 -30.99 18.82 -20.09
N THR A 131 -31.53 20.01 -20.37
CA THR A 131 -32.31 20.28 -21.58
C THR A 131 -31.45 20.33 -22.85
N ALA A 132 -30.30 21.02 -22.81
CA ALA A 132 -29.28 21.04 -23.86
C ALA A 132 -27.96 21.66 -23.34
N PHE A 133 -26.81 21.14 -23.75
CA PHE A 133 -25.51 21.76 -23.48
C PHE A 133 -25.07 22.66 -24.65
N HIS A 134 -24.46 23.79 -24.33
CA HIS A 134 -23.85 24.69 -25.31
C HIS A 134 -22.33 24.61 -25.21
N GLU A 135 -21.69 24.19 -26.30
CA GLU A 135 -20.22 24.27 -26.45
C GLU A 135 -19.83 25.69 -26.91
N GLN A 136 -18.71 26.21 -26.40
CA GLN A 136 -18.16 27.51 -26.81
C GLN A 136 -16.73 27.39 -27.37
N GLU A 137 -16.25 28.46 -27.99
CA GLU A 137 -14.99 28.53 -28.74
C GLU A 137 -13.72 28.28 -27.87
N PRO A 138 -12.60 27.84 -28.47
CA PRO A 138 -11.40 27.33 -27.77
C PRO A 138 -10.63 28.34 -26.88
N ASP A 139 -10.99 29.62 -26.90
CA ASP A 139 -10.25 30.71 -26.22
C ASP A 139 -10.78 31.03 -24.81
N HIS A 140 -11.70 30.22 -24.26
CA HIS A 140 -12.38 30.47 -22.99
C HIS A 140 -12.03 29.40 -21.93
N CYS A 141 -11.91 29.80 -20.66
CA CYS A 141 -11.75 28.87 -19.53
C CYS A 141 -13.01 28.00 -19.26
N PHE A 142 -14.06 28.14 -20.08
CA PHE A 142 -15.32 27.41 -19.98
C PHE A 142 -15.35 26.26 -20.97
N LEU A 143 -15.57 25.04 -20.47
CA LEU A 143 -15.53 23.83 -21.29
C LEU A 143 -16.91 23.23 -21.53
N LEU A 144 -17.89 23.50 -20.64
CA LEU A 144 -19.29 23.05 -20.79
C LEU A 144 -20.26 24.00 -20.07
N ARG A 145 -21.40 24.32 -20.71
CA ARG A 145 -22.44 25.21 -20.15
C ARG A 145 -23.86 24.70 -20.40
N ASN A 146 -24.69 24.78 -19.36
CA ASN A 146 -26.15 24.68 -19.36
C ASN A 146 -26.72 25.74 -18.40
N ASP A 147 -28.04 26.00 -18.46
CA ASP A 147 -28.71 26.97 -17.59
C ASP A 147 -28.53 26.71 -16.09
N ASN A 148 -28.37 25.45 -15.67
CA ASN A 148 -28.18 25.07 -14.26
C ASN A 148 -26.80 24.47 -13.96
N TYR A 149 -25.88 24.43 -14.93
CA TYR A 149 -24.57 23.81 -14.77
C TYR A 149 -23.47 24.46 -15.61
N LEU A 150 -22.30 24.68 -15.02
CA LEU A 150 -21.13 25.26 -15.65
C LEU A 150 -19.87 24.46 -15.28
N ALA A 151 -19.00 24.19 -16.25
CA ALA A 151 -17.70 23.55 -16.02
C ALA A 151 -16.56 24.48 -16.43
N ILE A 152 -15.70 24.83 -15.47
CA ILE A 152 -14.60 25.80 -15.60
C ILE A 152 -13.26 25.08 -15.45
N GLY A 153 -12.43 25.13 -16.48
CA GLY A 153 -11.04 24.64 -16.47
C GLY A 153 -10.07 25.70 -15.96
N CYS A 154 -9.74 25.68 -14.66
CA CYS A 154 -8.67 26.51 -14.08
C CYS A 154 -8.10 25.83 -12.83
N ASP A 155 -6.91 26.24 -12.37
CA ASP A 155 -6.41 25.77 -11.06
C ASP A 155 -7.35 26.27 -9.96
N PRO A 156 -8.00 25.39 -9.16
CA PRO A 156 -8.92 25.81 -8.09
C PRO A 156 -8.28 26.69 -7.01
N GLN A 157 -6.95 26.70 -6.91
CA GLN A 157 -6.21 27.55 -5.96
C GLN A 157 -5.68 28.84 -6.60
N ASP A 158 -5.78 29.01 -7.92
CA ASP A 158 -5.54 30.31 -8.56
C ASP A 158 -6.76 31.21 -8.40
N THR A 159 -6.71 32.03 -7.35
CA THR A 159 -7.79 32.95 -7.00
C THR A 159 -8.07 33.97 -8.10
N THR A 160 -7.05 34.40 -8.85
CA THR A 160 -7.21 35.46 -9.86
C THR A 160 -7.98 34.93 -11.07
N ASP A 161 -7.59 33.75 -11.55
CA ASP A 161 -8.23 33.12 -12.70
C ASP A 161 -9.66 32.69 -12.37
N LEU A 162 -9.88 32.11 -11.18
CA LEU A 162 -11.21 31.73 -10.71
C LEU A 162 -12.14 32.95 -10.55
N GLU A 163 -11.65 34.03 -9.94
CA GLU A 163 -12.42 35.27 -9.80
C GLU A 163 -12.82 35.83 -11.17
N GLN A 164 -11.87 35.87 -12.12
CA GLN A 164 -12.15 36.34 -13.47
C GLN A 164 -13.15 35.45 -14.20
N ALA A 165 -13.05 34.13 -14.05
CA ALA A 165 -14.00 33.19 -14.65
C ALA A 165 -15.41 33.40 -14.07
N LEU A 166 -15.56 33.47 -12.74
CA LEU A 166 -16.89 33.66 -12.14
C LEU A 166 -17.48 35.03 -12.46
N LYS A 167 -16.68 36.11 -12.50
CA LYS A 167 -17.16 37.46 -12.87
C LYS A 167 -17.63 37.59 -14.32
N ARG A 168 -17.20 36.70 -15.21
CA ARG A 168 -17.66 36.70 -16.61
C ARG A 168 -19.10 36.18 -16.73
N GLU A 169 -19.48 35.22 -15.89
CA GLU A 169 -20.81 34.59 -15.93
C GLU A 169 -21.78 35.17 -14.89
N PHE A 170 -21.26 35.64 -13.75
CA PHE A 170 -22.07 36.03 -12.60
C PHE A 170 -21.76 37.45 -12.13
N ASP A 171 -22.81 38.18 -11.77
CA ASP A 171 -22.72 39.46 -11.05
C ASP A 171 -22.62 39.20 -9.54
N LEU A 172 -21.43 38.82 -9.07
CA LEU A 172 -21.17 38.23 -7.73
C LEU A 172 -21.78 38.98 -6.53
N GLU A 173 -22.20 40.23 -6.70
CA GLU A 173 -22.94 41.02 -5.71
C GLU A 173 -24.39 40.53 -5.50
N LYS A 174 -25.01 40.00 -6.55
CA LYS A 174 -26.41 39.55 -6.59
C LYS A 174 -26.56 38.07 -6.28
N GLN A 175 -25.54 37.25 -6.45
CA GLN A 175 -25.61 35.84 -6.11
C GLN A 175 -25.34 35.61 -4.63
N ALA A 176 -25.93 34.53 -4.12
CA ALA A 176 -25.45 33.87 -2.93
C ALA A 176 -24.62 32.67 -3.37
N ILE A 177 -23.41 32.54 -2.83
CA ILE A 177 -22.43 31.57 -3.31
C ILE A 177 -22.05 30.61 -2.18
N LEU A 178 -22.10 29.31 -2.45
CA LEU A 178 -21.54 28.27 -1.59
C LEU A 178 -20.32 27.67 -2.28
N PHE A 179 -19.14 27.85 -1.71
CA PHE A 179 -17.95 27.12 -2.12
C PHE A 179 -17.90 25.78 -1.40
N VAL A 180 -17.75 24.69 -2.15
CA VAL A 180 -17.60 23.34 -1.63
C VAL A 180 -16.19 22.85 -1.96
N ALA A 181 -15.40 22.56 -0.93
CA ALA A 181 -14.07 22.00 -1.05
C ALA A 181 -14.01 20.66 -0.31
N GLU A 182 -14.28 19.57 -1.04
CA GLU A 182 -14.16 18.20 -0.52
C GLU A 182 -12.77 17.65 -0.87
N ALA A 183 -11.87 17.57 0.12
CA ALA A 183 -10.52 17.03 -0.04
C ALA A 183 -9.64 17.67 -1.15
N SER A 184 -10.02 18.83 -1.69
CA SER A 184 -9.42 19.44 -2.89
C SER A 184 -8.42 20.56 -2.63
N ILE A 185 -8.61 21.36 -1.57
CA ILE A 185 -7.70 22.46 -1.24
C ILE A 185 -6.41 21.90 -0.61
N SER A 186 -5.28 22.07 -1.30
CA SER A 186 -3.99 21.54 -0.88
C SER A 186 -3.47 22.19 0.40
N CYS A 187 -2.91 21.39 1.32
CA CYS A 187 -2.15 21.95 2.45
C CYS A 187 -0.73 22.34 2.07
N LYS A 188 -0.21 21.85 0.92
CA LYS A 188 1.18 22.10 0.51
C LYS A 188 1.40 23.54 0.09
N ASP A 189 0.34 24.22 -0.36
CA ASP A 189 0.33 25.64 -0.66
C ASP A 189 -0.70 26.37 0.22
N ALA A 190 -0.43 26.40 1.53
CA ALA A 190 -1.28 27.07 2.50
C ALA A 190 -1.54 28.55 2.14
N LYS A 191 -0.59 29.21 1.46
CA LYS A 191 -0.73 30.62 1.05
C LYS A 191 -1.75 30.78 -0.05
N ALA A 192 -1.71 29.96 -1.11
CA ALA A 192 -2.72 30.01 -2.17
C ALA A 192 -4.12 29.67 -1.63
N ALA A 193 -4.22 28.66 -0.76
CA ALA A 193 -5.46 28.32 -0.07
C ALA A 193 -6.01 29.48 0.79
N ASP A 194 -5.15 30.16 1.55
CA ASP A 194 -5.54 31.31 2.38
C ASP A 194 -5.99 32.50 1.53
N LEU A 195 -5.34 32.74 0.39
CA LEU A 195 -5.75 33.78 -0.57
C LEU A 195 -7.16 33.51 -1.11
N LEU A 196 -7.44 32.26 -1.50
CA LEU A 196 -8.76 31.84 -1.97
C LEU A 196 -9.83 32.01 -0.89
N ILE A 197 -9.57 31.53 0.32
CA ILE A 197 -10.50 31.61 1.47
C ILE A 197 -10.77 33.08 1.81
N LYS A 198 -9.75 33.93 1.81
CA LYS A 198 -9.87 35.36 2.08
C LYS A 198 -10.63 36.11 0.99
N TRP A 199 -10.39 35.77 -0.27
CA TRP A 199 -11.12 36.37 -1.39
C TRP A 199 -12.59 35.97 -1.35
N ALA A 200 -12.90 34.69 -1.13
CA ALA A 200 -14.28 34.21 -1.00
C ALA A 200 -15.02 34.91 0.15
N ALA A 201 -14.33 35.23 1.25
CA ALA A 201 -14.89 36.00 2.35
C ALA A 201 -15.29 37.44 1.96
N SER A 202 -14.65 38.01 0.93
CA SER A 202 -14.88 39.39 0.49
C SER A 202 -16.13 39.57 -0.37
N LEU A 203 -16.75 38.47 -0.81
CA LEU A 203 -18.01 38.48 -1.58
C LEU A 203 -19.20 38.87 -0.71
N ASN A 204 -20.28 39.36 -1.30
CA ASN A 204 -21.42 39.92 -0.54
C ASN A 204 -22.20 38.88 0.29
N ASP A 205 -22.48 37.70 -0.27
CA ASP A 205 -23.19 36.64 0.44
C ASP A 205 -22.60 35.26 0.13
N ALA A 206 -21.54 34.89 0.86
CA ALA A 206 -20.80 33.66 0.66
C ALA A 206 -20.91 32.72 1.86
N ARG A 207 -20.85 31.42 1.56
CA ARG A 207 -20.54 30.35 2.50
C ARG A 207 -19.37 29.54 1.99
N PHE A 208 -18.62 28.95 2.91
CA PHE A 208 -17.53 28.05 2.60
C PHE A 208 -17.73 26.73 3.35
N CYS A 209 -17.83 25.64 2.60
CA CYS A 209 -17.92 24.28 3.09
C CYS A 209 -16.60 23.58 2.81
N LEU A 210 -15.85 23.25 3.86
CA LEU A 210 -14.60 22.51 3.77
C LEU A 210 -14.78 21.16 4.46
N LEU A 211 -14.71 20.07 3.69
CA LEU A 211 -14.64 18.71 4.23
C LEU A 211 -13.23 18.19 4.04
N LYS A 212 -12.55 17.88 5.15
CA LYS A 212 -11.15 17.47 5.11
C LYS A 212 -10.79 16.57 6.29
N GLN A 213 -9.71 15.83 6.12
CA GLN A 213 -9.10 15.06 7.19
C GLN A 213 -8.27 15.94 8.12
N PHE A 214 -8.30 15.64 9.40
CA PHE A 214 -7.48 16.29 10.43
C PHE A 214 -7.08 15.28 11.50
N LEU A 215 -6.15 15.70 12.36
CA LEU A 215 -5.73 14.93 13.52
C LEU A 215 -6.15 15.66 14.81
N PRO A 216 -7.17 15.16 15.53
CA PRO A 216 -7.74 15.86 16.69
C PRO A 216 -6.73 16.26 17.77
N ASN A 217 -5.72 15.42 18.01
CA ASN A 217 -4.71 15.62 19.06
C ASN A 217 -3.29 15.75 18.48
N GLY A 218 -3.16 16.19 17.23
CA GLY A 218 -1.89 16.19 16.51
C GLY A 218 -1.38 14.77 16.18
N SER A 219 -0.18 14.68 15.62
CA SER A 219 0.40 13.43 15.08
C SER A 219 0.82 12.39 16.12
N GLU A 220 0.57 12.63 17.42
CA GLU A 220 1.06 11.83 18.54
C GLU A 220 0.10 10.73 19.01
N THR A 221 -1.14 10.69 18.50
CA THR A 221 -2.08 9.62 18.88
C THR A 221 -1.94 8.39 17.98
N GLN A 222 -1.84 7.22 18.60
CA GLN A 222 -1.69 5.91 17.93
C GLN A 222 -2.81 5.59 16.92
N PHE A 223 -3.97 6.25 17.10
CA PHE A 223 -5.16 6.14 16.27
C PHE A 223 -5.11 6.97 14.97
N ALA A 224 -4.47 8.14 15.02
CA ALA A 224 -4.19 8.99 13.87
C ALA A 224 -3.31 8.27 12.83
N GLN A 225 -2.28 7.55 13.29
CA GLN A 225 -1.28 6.92 12.43
C GLN A 225 -1.79 5.65 11.73
N THR A 226 -2.61 4.85 12.41
CA THR A 226 -3.16 3.59 11.86
C THR A 226 -4.30 3.79 10.86
N THR A 227 -5.04 4.89 10.97
CA THR A 227 -6.21 5.16 10.11
C THR A 227 -5.86 5.98 8.87
N ILE A 228 -4.68 6.63 8.85
CA ILE A 228 -4.17 7.40 7.69
C ILE A 228 -3.49 6.50 6.64
N ASP A 229 -2.94 5.34 7.02
CA ASP A 229 -2.15 4.48 6.12
C ASP A 229 -2.90 3.91 4.89
N PRO A 230 -4.21 3.62 4.92
CA PRO A 230 -4.95 3.25 3.71
C PRO A 230 -5.21 4.45 2.79
N VAL A 231 -5.33 5.67 3.34
CA VAL A 231 -5.68 6.89 2.59
C VAL A 231 -4.48 7.46 1.82
N THR A 232 -3.25 7.19 2.28
CA THR A 232 -2.01 7.64 1.64
C THR A 232 -1.63 6.92 0.35
N SER A 233 -2.28 5.81 -0.03
CA SER A 233 -2.11 5.25 -1.37
C SER A 233 -2.77 6.12 -2.46
N CYS A 234 -3.72 6.98 -2.06
CA CYS A 234 -4.45 7.90 -2.94
C CYS A 234 -3.92 9.33 -2.80
N GLN A 235 -2.68 9.58 -3.25
CA GLN A 235 -2.07 10.89 -3.53
C GLN A 235 -2.21 12.10 -2.56
N THR A 236 -2.86 12.00 -1.40
CA THR A 236 -2.80 13.02 -0.33
C THR A 236 -1.64 12.68 0.60
N SER A 237 -0.48 13.29 0.34
CA SER A 237 0.73 13.18 1.19
C SER A 237 0.38 13.36 2.66
N LEU A 238 0.86 12.48 3.54
CA LEU A 238 0.84 12.63 5.02
C LEU A 238 1.30 14.01 5.49
N GLN A 239 2.16 14.69 4.71
CA GLN A 239 2.56 16.08 4.98
C GLN A 239 1.36 17.04 5.03
N SER A 240 0.30 16.77 4.25
CA SER A 240 -0.90 17.60 4.24
C SER A 240 -1.73 17.44 5.52
N LEU A 241 -1.73 16.25 6.12
CA LEU A 241 -2.45 15.94 7.37
C LEU A 241 -1.72 16.48 8.60
N SER A 242 -0.38 16.43 8.60
CA SER A 242 0.45 17.08 9.64
C SER A 242 0.46 18.61 9.54
N LEU A 243 0.07 19.17 8.38
CA LEU A 243 -0.08 20.61 8.16
C LEU A 243 -1.50 21.12 8.47
N ASN A 244 -2.48 20.22 8.67
CA ASN A 244 -3.82 20.63 9.07
C ASN A 244 -3.83 20.83 10.58
N PRO A 245 -3.94 22.07 11.05
CA PRO A 245 -3.98 22.31 12.48
C PRO A 245 -5.31 21.77 13.08
N PRO A 246 -5.37 21.55 14.40
CA PRO A 246 -6.58 21.15 15.13
C PRO A 246 -7.84 21.95 14.74
N LEU A 247 -9.03 21.42 15.02
CA LEU A 247 -10.31 22.09 14.64
C LEU A 247 -10.41 23.54 15.11
N ILE A 248 -9.90 23.81 16.31
CA ILE A 248 -9.88 25.15 16.88
C ILE A 248 -9.05 26.12 16.03
N ASP A 249 -7.92 25.65 15.49
CA ASP A 249 -7.03 26.45 14.66
C ASP A 249 -7.61 26.62 13.25
N GLN A 250 -8.34 25.64 12.70
CA GLN A 250 -9.10 25.84 11.45
C GLN A 250 -10.19 26.89 11.62
N ARG A 251 -10.88 26.89 12.77
CA ARG A 251 -11.85 27.92 13.11
C ARG A 251 -11.20 29.31 13.18
N HIS A 252 -10.06 29.41 13.87
CA HIS A 252 -9.29 30.66 13.95
C HIS A 252 -8.83 31.12 12.57
N ARG A 253 -8.28 30.21 11.75
CA ARG A 253 -7.84 30.51 10.38
C ARG A 253 -8.95 31.15 9.53
N PHE A 254 -10.15 30.57 9.51
CA PHE A 254 -11.26 31.18 8.75
C PHE A 254 -11.70 32.52 9.34
N THR A 255 -11.74 32.63 10.67
CA THR A 255 -12.10 33.88 11.35
C THR A 255 -11.10 35.01 11.00
N ASP A 256 -9.81 34.72 11.05
CA ASP A 256 -8.72 35.65 10.74
C ASP A 256 -8.70 36.05 9.25
N LEU A 257 -9.19 35.17 8.37
CA LEU A 257 -9.34 35.44 6.94
C LEU A 257 -10.65 36.15 6.56
N GLY A 258 -11.46 36.55 7.54
CA GLY A 258 -12.63 37.42 7.33
C GLY A 258 -13.98 36.73 7.43
N TRP A 259 -14.06 35.50 7.96
CA TRP A 259 -15.33 34.78 8.15
C TRP A 259 -15.87 34.96 9.58
N PRO A 260 -16.89 35.81 9.82
CA PRO A 260 -17.44 36.09 11.15
C PRO A 260 -18.14 34.91 11.83
N SER A 261 -18.80 34.03 11.06
CA SER A 261 -19.43 32.81 11.59
C SER A 261 -18.72 31.60 11.03
N VAL A 262 -18.14 30.77 11.90
CA VAL A 262 -17.43 29.55 11.55
C VAL A 262 -17.84 28.45 12.53
N HIS A 263 -18.38 27.38 11.98
CA HIS A 263 -18.78 26.18 12.71
C HIS A 263 -17.96 25.00 12.21
N VAL A 264 -17.47 24.17 13.14
CA VAL A 264 -16.59 23.04 12.83
C VAL A 264 -17.01 21.84 13.67
N GLN A 265 -17.22 20.69 13.02
CA GLN A 265 -17.58 19.43 13.68
C GLN A 265 -16.90 18.25 12.99
N SER A 266 -16.61 17.20 13.75
CA SER A 266 -16.16 15.91 13.20
C SER A 266 -17.31 15.18 12.49
N LEU A 267 -17.00 14.28 11.56
CA LEU A 267 -18.03 13.46 10.92
C LEU A 267 -18.71 12.52 11.92
N TRP A 268 -18.02 12.08 12.97
CA TRP A 268 -18.65 11.31 14.03
C TRP A 268 -19.75 12.09 14.76
N GLU A 269 -19.52 13.38 15.04
CA GLU A 269 -20.57 14.24 15.60
C GLU A 269 -21.76 14.37 14.62
N LEU A 270 -21.49 14.52 13.31
CA LEU A 270 -22.54 14.56 12.28
C LEU A 270 -23.33 13.24 12.18
N TRP A 271 -22.69 12.09 12.37
CA TRP A 271 -23.36 10.79 12.41
C TRP A 271 -24.42 10.73 13.53
N THR A 272 -24.13 11.36 14.67
CA THR A 272 -25.05 11.42 15.81
C THR A 272 -26.14 12.48 15.66
N ASP A 273 -25.90 13.52 14.84
CA ASP A 273 -26.85 14.61 14.58
C ASP A 273 -27.99 14.19 13.65
N ALA A 274 -29.22 14.27 14.16
CA ALA A 274 -30.43 13.93 13.41
C ALA A 274 -30.70 14.87 12.22
N GLN A 275 -30.10 16.06 12.18
CA GLN A 275 -30.20 16.97 11.04
C GLN A 275 -29.42 16.48 9.82
N TYR A 276 -28.36 15.68 10.03
CA TYR A 276 -27.53 15.13 8.96
C TYR A 276 -27.89 13.68 8.66
N VAL A 277 -28.00 12.86 9.71
CA VAL A 277 -28.31 11.43 9.61
C VAL A 277 -29.46 11.06 10.55
N THR A 278 -30.62 10.76 9.98
CA THR A 278 -31.79 10.33 10.74
C THR A 278 -31.61 8.93 11.36
N ALA A 279 -32.37 8.62 12.40
CA ALA A 279 -32.32 7.29 13.02
C ALA A 279 -32.72 6.17 12.05
N GLU A 280 -33.57 6.45 11.06
CA GLU A 280 -33.96 5.50 10.02
C GLU A 280 -32.81 5.21 9.06
N GLN A 281 -32.09 6.24 8.61
CA GLN A 281 -30.91 6.08 7.75
C GLN A 281 -29.81 5.26 8.45
N ARG A 282 -29.53 5.52 9.75
CA ARG A 282 -28.56 4.71 10.51
C ARG A 282 -28.95 3.24 10.58
N ARG A 283 -30.24 2.94 10.77
CA ARG A 283 -30.75 1.56 10.77
C ARG A 283 -30.63 0.92 9.39
N SER A 284 -31.02 1.63 8.33
CA SER A 284 -30.93 1.15 6.95
C SER A 284 -29.50 0.80 6.56
N LEU A 285 -28.52 1.63 6.93
CA LEU A 285 -27.10 1.35 6.69
C LEU A 285 -26.57 0.15 7.48
N GLY A 286 -27.18 -0.17 8.63
CA GLY A 286 -26.88 -1.37 9.39
C GLY A 286 -27.43 -2.65 8.75
N THR A 287 -28.53 -2.54 8.00
CA THR A 287 -29.18 -3.69 7.33
C THR A 287 -28.64 -3.96 5.93
N THR A 288 -28.28 -2.92 5.16
CA THR A 288 -27.80 -3.08 3.78
C THR A 288 -26.39 -3.69 3.72
N GLU A 289 -25.52 -3.31 4.67
CA GLU A 289 -24.15 -3.83 4.74
C GLU A 289 -23.80 -4.21 6.19
N PRO A 290 -23.70 -5.53 6.50
CA PRO A 290 -23.35 -6.01 7.84
C PRO A 290 -22.02 -5.42 8.31
N PHE A 291 -22.02 -4.84 9.51
CA PHE A 291 -20.85 -4.22 10.11
C PHE A 291 -20.91 -4.37 11.63
N ASP A 292 -19.85 -4.94 12.22
CA ASP A 292 -19.80 -5.40 13.61
C ASP A 292 -18.80 -4.63 14.48
N LYS A 293 -18.20 -3.54 13.97
CA LYS A 293 -17.19 -2.73 14.68
C LYS A 293 -17.59 -1.24 14.80
N PRO A 294 -18.67 -0.89 15.52
CA PRO A 294 -19.14 0.50 15.63
C PRO A 294 -18.09 1.45 16.21
N GLU A 295 -17.17 0.96 17.04
CA GLU A 295 -16.04 1.72 17.58
C GLU A 295 -15.08 2.15 16.47
N ASP A 296 -14.77 1.28 15.51
CA ASP A 296 -13.89 1.58 14.37
C ASP A 296 -14.50 2.65 13.46
N LEU A 297 -15.83 2.66 13.29
CA LEU A 297 -16.53 3.72 12.57
C LEU A 297 -16.47 5.04 13.33
N ALA A 298 -16.71 5.02 14.64
CA ALA A 298 -16.62 6.22 15.48
C ALA A 298 -15.25 6.88 15.40
N LEU A 299 -14.24 6.03 15.46
CA LEU A 299 -12.84 6.35 15.33
C LEU A 299 -12.53 6.91 13.92
N PHE A 300 -12.86 6.18 12.84
CA PHE A 300 -12.59 6.61 11.47
C PHE A 300 -13.26 7.95 11.12
N GLU A 301 -14.52 8.14 11.51
CA GLU A 301 -15.26 9.39 11.28
C GLU A 301 -14.80 10.56 12.16
N SER A 302 -14.10 10.29 13.26
CA SER A 302 -13.50 11.33 14.10
C SER A 302 -12.26 11.97 13.47
N LEU A 303 -11.72 11.41 12.38
CA LEU A 303 -10.56 11.95 11.65
C LEU A 303 -10.93 12.86 10.48
N TYR A 304 -12.21 13.00 10.19
CA TYR A 304 -12.73 13.90 9.19
C TYR A 304 -13.53 14.99 9.88
N PHE A 305 -13.45 16.20 9.36
CA PHE A 305 -14.27 17.31 9.82
C PHE A 305 -14.98 17.98 8.67
N LEU A 306 -16.12 18.57 9.00
CA LEU A 306 -16.85 19.51 8.18
C LEU A 306 -16.73 20.89 8.84
N LEU A 307 -16.21 21.86 8.10
CA LEU A 307 -16.20 23.27 8.47
C LEU A 307 -17.19 24.01 7.58
N LEU A 308 -18.11 24.74 8.20
CA LEU A 308 -19.04 25.64 7.55
C LEU A 308 -18.79 27.07 8.02
N ALA A 309 -18.37 27.93 7.10
CA ALA A 309 -18.18 29.35 7.32
C ALA A 309 -19.22 30.17 6.56
N LYS A 310 -19.64 31.30 7.15
CA LYS A 310 -20.59 32.25 6.57
C LYS A 310 -20.13 33.67 6.83
N ASN A 311 -20.19 34.52 5.81
CA ASN A 311 -19.77 35.92 5.91
C ASN A 311 -20.93 36.91 6.13
N THR A 312 -22.17 36.45 5.99
CA THR A 312 -23.35 37.22 6.34
C THR A 312 -23.72 37.00 7.82
N PRO A 313 -24.10 38.06 8.57
CA PRO A 313 -24.44 37.96 9.98
C PRO A 313 -25.64 37.02 10.20
N GLU A 314 -25.65 36.33 11.33
CA GLU A 314 -26.82 35.55 11.77
C GLU A 314 -27.96 36.52 12.11
N ASN A 315 -29.06 36.45 11.36
CA ASN A 315 -30.32 37.01 11.84
C ASN A 315 -30.71 36.25 13.11
N ALA A 316 -30.98 37.01 14.18
CA ALA A 316 -31.20 36.53 15.55
C ALA A 316 -32.44 35.62 15.77
N GLU A 317 -33.05 35.06 14.72
CA GLU A 317 -34.27 34.25 14.81
C GLU A 317 -34.06 32.72 14.71
N SER A 318 -32.84 32.23 14.47
CA SER A 318 -32.54 30.79 14.62
C SER A 318 -31.81 30.49 15.92
N THR A 319 -32.30 31.04 17.04
CA THR A 319 -31.81 30.72 18.40
C THR A 319 -32.59 29.55 18.99
N ILE A 320 -32.36 28.34 18.48
CA ILE A 320 -32.62 27.10 19.22
C ILE A 320 -31.45 26.18 18.89
N LEU A 321 -30.50 26.05 19.82
CA LEU A 321 -29.54 24.94 20.03
C LEU A 321 -28.22 25.36 20.71
N ALA A 322 -28.11 26.58 21.25
CA ALA A 322 -27.09 26.91 22.24
C ALA A 322 -27.48 26.40 23.65
N ARG A 323 -27.65 25.08 23.84
CA ARG A 323 -27.72 24.46 25.17
C ARG A 323 -27.26 22.99 25.12
N THR A 324 -25.96 22.79 25.32
CA THR A 324 -25.39 21.82 26.29
C THR A 324 -23.89 22.06 26.39
N ASN A 325 -23.50 23.15 27.07
CA ASN A 325 -22.22 23.17 27.77
C ASN A 325 -22.42 22.40 29.08
N THR A 326 -21.86 21.20 29.15
CA THR A 326 -21.49 20.58 30.44
C THR A 326 -20.00 20.35 30.43
N THR A 327 -19.30 21.32 31.03
CA THR A 327 -18.01 21.09 31.68
C THR A 327 -18.18 19.98 32.73
N SER A 328 -17.47 18.86 32.59
CA SER A 328 -17.26 17.93 33.71
C SER A 328 -15.82 17.42 33.74
N ASP A 329 -15.07 17.96 34.69
CA ASP A 329 -14.13 17.27 35.59
C ASP A 329 -13.32 16.09 35.03
N TRP A 330 -12.12 16.38 34.53
CA TRP A 330 -11.02 15.40 34.44
C TRP A 330 -9.85 15.70 35.41
N ASP A 331 -9.93 16.79 36.18
CA ASP A 331 -8.98 17.13 37.23
C ASP A 331 -9.53 16.73 38.60
N LYS A 332 -9.43 15.45 38.98
CA LYS A 332 -9.38 14.94 40.37
C LYS A 332 -9.48 13.41 40.42
N ILE A 333 -8.38 12.71 40.18
CA ILE A 333 -8.08 11.48 40.93
C ILE A 333 -6.61 11.53 41.35
N SER A 334 -6.41 11.86 42.62
CA SER A 334 -5.15 11.77 43.35
C SER A 334 -4.73 10.31 43.51
N SER A 335 -3.48 10.01 43.19
CA SER A 335 -2.80 8.77 43.57
C SER A 335 -2.80 8.56 45.09
N PRO A 336 -2.95 7.34 45.61
CA PRO A 336 -2.44 6.96 46.91
C PRO A 336 -1.08 6.23 46.77
N PRO A 337 -0.18 6.34 47.77
CA PRO A 337 1.12 5.71 47.75
C PRO A 337 1.04 4.25 48.19
N ILE A 338 1.77 3.35 47.53
CA ILE A 338 2.07 2.02 48.08
C ILE A 338 3.58 1.81 48.05
N THR A 339 4.17 1.95 49.23
CA THR A 339 5.53 1.60 49.57
C THR A 339 5.59 0.12 49.97
N ALA A 340 6.65 -0.55 49.52
CA ALA A 340 7.29 -1.75 50.08
C ALA A 340 6.51 -3.08 50.13
N ALA A 341 6.99 -4.08 49.38
CA ALA A 341 7.88 -5.13 49.93
C ALA A 341 8.21 -6.18 48.83
N LEU A 342 9.50 -6.43 48.62
CA LEU A 342 9.99 -7.62 47.92
C LEU A 342 9.73 -8.87 48.78
N PRO A 343 9.33 -9.99 48.18
CA PRO A 343 9.70 -11.31 48.68
C PRO A 343 10.82 -11.89 47.81
N SER A 344 11.97 -12.09 48.45
CA SER A 344 12.97 -13.07 48.07
C SER A 344 12.47 -14.48 48.38
N GLU A 345 12.66 -15.42 47.45
CA GLU A 345 12.91 -16.86 47.62
C GLU A 345 12.53 -17.53 46.28
N SER A 346 13.21 -18.52 45.73
CA SER A 346 14.45 -19.21 46.08
C SER A 346 14.85 -19.97 44.81
N ALA A 347 16.16 -20.05 44.54
CA ALA A 347 16.71 -20.91 43.51
C ALA A 347 16.62 -22.37 43.97
N ASN A 348 16.00 -23.20 43.15
CA ASN A 348 16.18 -24.65 42.99
C ASN A 348 15.36 -24.98 41.72
N GLY A 349 15.87 -25.44 40.60
CA GLY A 349 17.06 -26.24 40.36
C GLY A 349 16.63 -27.26 39.30
N LEU A 350 16.78 -26.90 38.02
CA LEU A 350 16.92 -27.85 36.92
C LEU A 350 17.98 -27.24 35.99
N ALA A 351 19.20 -27.72 36.17
CA ALA A 351 20.28 -27.50 35.22
C ALA A 351 19.92 -28.23 33.93
N GLU A 352 19.38 -27.50 32.96
CA GLU A 352 19.42 -27.93 31.57
C GLU A 352 20.76 -27.49 30.96
N ASP A 353 21.40 -28.48 30.38
CA ASP A 353 22.73 -28.49 29.80
C ASP A 353 22.91 -27.38 28.74
N LYS A 354 23.61 -26.31 29.11
CA LYS A 354 23.97 -25.20 28.21
C LYS A 354 25.13 -25.57 27.27
N THR A 355 25.01 -26.71 26.58
CA THR A 355 25.98 -27.12 25.55
C THR A 355 25.37 -27.68 24.27
N SER A 356 24.05 -27.85 24.15
CA SER A 356 23.43 -28.30 22.90
C SER A 356 22.85 -27.13 22.10
N GLY A 357 23.29 -26.97 20.85
CA GLY A 357 22.67 -26.03 19.90
C GLY A 357 21.19 -26.32 19.63
N PRO A 358 20.51 -25.53 18.77
CA PRO A 358 19.09 -25.70 18.50
C PRO A 358 18.79 -27.10 17.95
N ARG A 359 17.69 -27.71 18.39
CA ARG A 359 17.24 -29.01 17.88
C ARG A 359 16.87 -28.85 16.41
N VAL A 360 17.51 -29.62 15.54
CA VAL A 360 17.24 -29.62 14.10
C VAL A 360 16.13 -30.63 13.80
N GLU A 361 15.05 -30.15 13.19
CA GLU A 361 13.93 -30.99 12.74
C GLU A 361 14.15 -31.46 11.29
N SER A 362 13.45 -32.52 10.86
CA SER A 362 13.50 -32.96 9.47
C SER A 362 12.31 -32.41 8.70
N ILE A 363 12.55 -31.86 7.51
CA ILE A 363 11.49 -31.39 6.62
C ILE A 363 10.61 -32.57 6.18
N ARG A 364 9.29 -32.39 6.26
CA ARG A 364 8.31 -33.39 5.85
C ARG A 364 8.48 -33.78 4.38
N ARG A 365 8.31 -35.08 4.09
CA ARG A 365 8.34 -35.63 2.73
C ARG A 365 6.93 -36.05 2.35
N VAL A 366 6.48 -35.66 1.17
CA VAL A 366 5.10 -35.89 0.69
C VAL A 366 5.11 -36.35 -0.76
N ARG A 367 4.05 -37.05 -1.15
CA ARG A 367 3.76 -37.40 -2.54
C ARG A 367 2.50 -36.67 -2.94
N ILE A 368 2.54 -36.03 -4.10
CA ILE A 368 1.40 -35.36 -4.70
C ILE A 368 1.19 -35.90 -6.10
N THR A 369 -0.05 -35.84 -6.54
CA THR A 369 -0.48 -36.30 -7.87
C THR A 369 -1.22 -35.22 -8.65
N SER A 370 -1.61 -34.13 -7.99
CA SER A 370 -2.43 -33.07 -8.60
C SER A 370 -1.90 -31.67 -8.31
N GLU A 371 -2.30 -30.72 -9.15
CA GLU A 371 -2.04 -29.29 -8.96
C GLU A 371 -2.71 -28.73 -7.69
N SER A 372 -3.88 -29.26 -7.31
CA SER A 372 -4.61 -28.82 -6.12
C SER A 372 -3.80 -29.09 -4.86
N GLU A 373 -3.26 -30.30 -4.71
CA GLU A 373 -2.41 -30.65 -3.57
C GLU A 373 -1.16 -29.76 -3.52
N PHE A 374 -0.60 -29.37 -4.67
CA PHE A 374 0.50 -28.41 -4.70
C PHE A 374 0.08 -27.00 -4.28
N ARG A 375 -1.11 -26.52 -4.69
CA ARG A 375 -1.63 -25.22 -4.25
C ARG A 375 -1.83 -25.18 -2.74
N ASP A 376 -2.31 -26.28 -2.14
CA ASP A 376 -2.44 -26.39 -0.67
C ASP A 376 -1.08 -26.32 0.04
N ILE A 377 -0.04 -26.94 -0.53
CA ILE A 377 1.33 -26.85 -0.04
C ILE A 377 1.86 -25.41 -0.11
N VAL A 378 1.62 -24.71 -1.22
CA VAL A 378 2.03 -23.31 -1.37
C VAL A 378 1.30 -22.42 -0.37
N ALA A 379 0.00 -22.65 -0.14
CA ALA A 379 -0.82 -21.91 0.82
C ALA A 379 -0.38 -22.13 2.27
N SER A 380 0.15 -23.32 2.61
CA SER A 380 0.60 -23.62 3.97
C SER A 380 1.92 -22.93 4.35
N LEU A 381 2.62 -22.29 3.41
CA LEU A 381 3.88 -21.54 3.59
C LEU A 381 5.00 -22.29 4.35
N GLY A 382 4.97 -23.62 4.35
CA GLY A 382 5.94 -24.48 5.02
C GLY A 382 6.71 -25.34 4.01
N PRO A 383 8.03 -25.55 4.19
CA PRO A 383 8.82 -26.32 3.26
C PRO A 383 8.42 -27.80 3.29
N CYS A 384 8.56 -28.47 2.15
CA CYS A 384 8.38 -29.91 2.05
C CYS A 384 9.18 -30.48 0.88
N VAL A 385 9.61 -31.74 1.01
CA VAL A 385 10.17 -32.49 -0.12
C VAL A 385 9.06 -33.25 -0.81
N LEU A 386 8.93 -33.07 -2.11
CA LEU A 386 8.02 -33.79 -2.99
C LEU A 386 8.76 -34.95 -3.63
N GLU A 387 8.21 -36.15 -3.50
CA GLU A 387 8.81 -37.40 -3.99
C GLU A 387 8.02 -38.01 -5.15
N GLY A 388 8.72 -38.73 -6.02
CA GLY A 388 8.09 -39.54 -7.07
C GLY A 388 7.52 -38.75 -8.24
N LEU A 389 7.92 -37.48 -8.38
CA LEU A 389 7.54 -36.63 -9.49
C LEU A 389 8.41 -36.91 -10.73
N ASP A 390 7.79 -36.88 -11.90
CA ASP A 390 8.52 -37.01 -13.17
C ASP A 390 9.13 -35.67 -13.58
N MET A 391 10.46 -35.61 -13.58
CA MET A 391 11.24 -34.43 -14.00
C MET A 391 11.82 -34.56 -15.42
N GLY A 392 11.37 -35.58 -16.17
CA GLY A 392 11.93 -35.94 -17.46
C GLY A 392 13.21 -36.75 -17.36
N SER A 393 13.91 -36.85 -18.49
CA SER A 393 15.09 -37.70 -18.62
C SER A 393 16.37 -37.16 -17.96
N CYS A 394 16.35 -35.92 -17.48
CA CYS A 394 17.49 -35.25 -16.87
C CYS A 394 18.13 -36.04 -15.71
N THR A 395 17.32 -36.76 -14.92
CA THR A 395 17.76 -37.53 -13.74
C THR A 395 18.75 -38.64 -14.07
N HIS A 396 18.72 -39.18 -15.28
CA HIS A 396 19.64 -40.21 -15.75
C HIS A 396 20.59 -39.72 -16.85
N GLN A 397 20.16 -38.78 -17.70
CA GLN A 397 20.98 -38.29 -18.81
C GLN A 397 22.05 -37.30 -18.39
N TRP A 398 21.84 -36.47 -17.37
CA TRP A 398 22.77 -35.38 -17.01
C TRP A 398 24.02 -35.92 -16.27
N THR A 399 24.85 -36.67 -16.97
CA THR A 399 26.22 -37.01 -16.58
C THR A 399 27.17 -35.85 -16.87
N PRO A 400 28.35 -35.79 -16.21
CA PRO A 400 29.37 -34.80 -16.56
C PRO A 400 29.64 -34.75 -18.06
N GLU A 401 29.85 -35.91 -18.68
CA GLU A 401 30.18 -36.05 -20.11
C GLU A 401 29.03 -35.57 -20.99
N TYR A 402 27.79 -35.91 -20.63
CA TYR A 402 26.60 -35.47 -21.35
C TYR A 402 26.42 -33.95 -21.26
N LEU A 403 26.56 -33.38 -20.07
CA LEU A 403 26.45 -31.94 -19.86
C LEU A 403 27.54 -31.20 -20.64
N GLU A 404 28.79 -31.67 -20.60
CA GLU A 404 29.88 -31.10 -21.39
C GLU A 404 29.57 -31.09 -22.89
N GLN A 405 29.09 -32.23 -23.41
CA GLN A 405 28.77 -32.38 -24.82
C GLN A 405 27.59 -31.47 -25.25
N LYS A 406 26.51 -31.45 -24.47
CA LYS A 406 25.26 -30.77 -24.85
C LYS A 406 25.26 -29.28 -24.57
N VAL A 407 25.94 -28.84 -23.52
CA VAL A 407 26.10 -27.40 -23.20
C VAL A 407 27.24 -26.79 -24.03
N GLY A 408 28.23 -27.60 -24.40
CA GLY A 408 29.42 -27.23 -25.17
C GLY A 408 30.62 -26.96 -24.27
N THR A 409 31.71 -27.70 -24.49
CA THR A 409 32.94 -27.62 -23.67
C THR A 409 33.51 -26.21 -23.57
N ASP A 410 33.53 -25.47 -24.69
CA ASP A 410 34.12 -24.12 -24.77
C ASP A 410 33.15 -23.01 -24.36
N ARG A 411 31.89 -23.35 -24.07
CA ARG A 411 30.89 -22.36 -23.67
C ARG A 411 31.34 -21.70 -22.38
N SER A 412 31.42 -20.38 -22.38
CA SER A 412 31.87 -19.66 -21.20
C SER A 412 30.75 -19.52 -20.16
N VAL A 413 31.09 -19.81 -18.90
CA VAL A 413 30.23 -19.61 -17.72
C VAL A 413 30.95 -18.79 -16.65
N ILE A 414 30.18 -18.12 -15.79
CA ILE A 414 30.72 -17.38 -14.64
C ILE A 414 30.39 -18.18 -13.38
N ILE A 415 31.44 -18.57 -12.65
CA ILE A 415 31.34 -19.38 -11.44
C ILE A 415 31.81 -18.60 -10.22
N HIS A 416 31.36 -19.01 -9.05
CA HIS A 416 31.92 -18.62 -7.76
C HIS A 416 33.03 -19.62 -7.45
N SER A 417 34.29 -19.16 -7.44
CA SER A 417 35.44 -19.98 -7.08
C SER A 417 35.94 -19.61 -5.68
N CYS A 418 36.20 -20.61 -4.85
CA CYS A 418 36.62 -20.46 -3.46
C CYS A 418 37.64 -21.55 -3.09
N GLU A 419 38.57 -21.23 -2.19
CA GLU A 419 39.50 -22.23 -1.63
C GLU A 419 38.95 -22.88 -0.35
N ALA A 420 38.01 -22.22 0.32
CA ALA A 420 37.36 -22.71 1.54
C ALA A 420 36.17 -23.62 1.24
N ASP A 421 35.77 -24.43 2.22
CA ASP A 421 34.63 -25.36 2.11
C ASP A 421 33.25 -24.68 2.15
N ARG A 422 33.24 -23.35 2.32
CA ARG A 422 32.04 -22.54 2.44
C ARG A 422 32.24 -21.17 1.84
N LEU A 423 31.26 -20.74 1.06
CA LEU A 423 31.17 -19.39 0.51
C LEU A 423 30.56 -18.47 1.57
N THR A 424 31.09 -17.26 1.74
CA THR A 424 30.52 -16.25 2.64
C THR A 424 30.59 -14.86 2.01
N PHE A 425 29.50 -14.10 2.17
CA PHE A 425 29.44 -12.69 1.78
C PHE A 425 30.08 -11.76 2.81
N ARG A 426 30.25 -12.20 4.07
CA ARG A 426 30.85 -11.40 5.14
C ARG A 426 32.28 -10.97 4.80
N THR A 427 33.11 -11.94 4.43
CA THR A 427 34.52 -11.71 4.03
C THR A 427 34.70 -11.74 2.51
N LYS A 428 33.63 -12.03 1.76
CA LYS A 428 33.64 -12.20 0.30
C LYS A 428 34.80 -13.11 -0.13
N ASN A 429 34.87 -14.30 0.47
CA ASN A 429 35.98 -15.25 0.29
C ASN A 429 35.98 -16.00 -1.06
N PHE A 430 35.32 -15.44 -2.07
CA PHE A 430 35.17 -16.06 -3.38
C PHE A 430 35.33 -15.02 -4.49
N THR A 431 35.67 -15.51 -5.67
CA THR A 431 35.82 -14.69 -6.87
C THR A 431 34.88 -15.15 -7.97
N TYR A 432 34.43 -14.21 -8.79
CA TYR A 432 33.69 -14.51 -10.01
C TYR A 432 34.69 -14.84 -11.12
N VAL A 433 34.75 -16.11 -11.52
CA VAL A 433 35.69 -16.59 -12.54
C VAL A 433 34.92 -16.95 -13.80
N LYS A 434 35.32 -16.37 -14.93
CA LYS A 434 34.83 -16.76 -16.24
C LYS A 434 35.65 -17.95 -16.74
N LYS A 435 35.03 -19.11 -16.94
CA LYS A 435 35.71 -20.38 -17.27
C LYS A 435 34.93 -21.14 -18.36
N PRO A 436 35.58 -21.90 -19.26
CA PRO A 436 34.90 -22.83 -20.15
C PRO A 436 34.10 -23.87 -19.35
N PHE A 437 32.88 -24.18 -19.79
CA PHE A 437 31.95 -25.04 -19.08
C PHE A 437 32.52 -26.45 -18.86
N GLY A 438 33.21 -27.01 -19.87
CA GLY A 438 33.82 -28.33 -19.71
C GLY A 438 35.00 -28.36 -18.74
N GLU A 439 35.76 -27.27 -18.65
CA GLU A 439 36.81 -27.16 -17.63
C GLU A 439 36.21 -27.05 -16.22
N PHE A 440 35.10 -26.31 -16.07
CA PHE A 440 34.36 -26.23 -14.81
C PHE A 440 33.78 -27.58 -14.39
N ILE A 441 33.10 -28.32 -15.29
CA ILE A 441 32.50 -29.62 -14.98
C ILE A 441 33.56 -30.64 -14.56
N ARG A 442 34.67 -30.74 -15.29
CA ARG A 442 35.79 -31.61 -14.90
C ARG A 442 36.36 -31.22 -13.54
N GLY A 443 36.53 -29.92 -13.30
CA GLY A 443 37.01 -29.39 -12.03
C GLY A 443 36.14 -29.78 -10.85
N VAL A 444 34.82 -29.55 -10.90
CA VAL A 444 33.91 -29.94 -9.79
C VAL A 444 33.86 -31.45 -9.58
N CYS A 445 34.01 -32.26 -10.64
CA CYS A 445 34.12 -33.71 -10.52
C CYS A 445 35.43 -34.14 -9.83
N GLN A 446 36.49 -33.35 -9.96
CA GLN A 446 37.78 -33.54 -9.27
C GLN A 446 37.82 -32.90 -7.87
N GLY A 447 36.71 -32.33 -7.40
CA GLY A 447 36.61 -31.71 -6.07
C GLY A 447 36.92 -30.22 -6.03
N GLU A 448 36.97 -29.52 -7.18
CA GLU A 448 37.08 -28.06 -7.21
C GLU A 448 35.91 -27.42 -6.45
N LYS A 449 36.22 -26.62 -5.43
CA LYS A 449 35.25 -25.92 -4.59
C LYS A 449 34.68 -24.71 -5.31
N SER A 450 33.79 -24.98 -6.26
CA SER A 450 33.17 -23.97 -7.08
C SER A 450 31.68 -24.18 -7.24
N TYR A 451 30.98 -23.08 -7.55
CA TYR A 451 29.53 -23.05 -7.66
C TYR A 451 29.08 -22.20 -8.85
N LEU A 452 28.22 -22.79 -9.68
CA LEU A 452 27.52 -22.14 -10.77
C LEU A 452 26.06 -21.90 -10.37
N ARG A 453 25.63 -20.64 -10.44
CA ARG A 453 24.23 -20.25 -10.64
C ARG A 453 24.16 -19.63 -12.02
N SER A 454 23.43 -20.24 -12.94
CA SER A 454 23.35 -19.70 -14.29
C SER A 454 22.70 -18.32 -14.32
N VAL A 455 23.07 -17.53 -15.33
CA VAL A 455 22.50 -16.22 -15.65
C VAL A 455 22.10 -16.22 -17.13
N SER A 456 21.27 -15.25 -17.54
CA SER A 456 20.88 -15.13 -18.95
C SER A 456 22.09 -15.06 -19.87
N THR A 457 22.10 -15.83 -20.96
CA THR A 457 23.21 -15.82 -21.94
C THR A 457 23.22 -14.57 -22.79
N SER A 458 22.04 -14.02 -23.09
CA SER A 458 21.89 -12.85 -23.95
C SER A 458 22.06 -11.54 -23.18
N GLN A 459 21.38 -11.39 -22.03
CA GLN A 459 21.41 -10.16 -21.25
C GLN A 459 21.38 -10.43 -19.72
N PRO A 460 22.52 -10.85 -19.11
CA PRO A 460 22.62 -11.21 -17.69
C PRO A 460 22.11 -10.14 -16.72
N GLY A 461 22.19 -8.86 -17.07
CA GLY A 461 21.77 -7.73 -16.23
C GLY A 461 20.36 -7.18 -16.54
N LYS A 462 19.61 -7.83 -17.44
CA LYS A 462 18.26 -7.39 -17.86
C LYS A 462 17.23 -8.50 -17.80
N HIS A 463 17.60 -9.74 -18.08
CA HIS A 463 16.67 -10.86 -18.13
C HIS A 463 16.98 -11.91 -17.08
N PRO A 464 15.96 -12.43 -16.36
CA PRO A 464 16.12 -13.61 -15.53
C PRO A 464 16.58 -14.79 -16.41
N THR A 465 17.33 -15.72 -15.82
CA THR A 465 17.74 -16.92 -16.55
C THR A 465 16.56 -17.88 -16.70
N ILE A 466 16.43 -18.46 -17.89
CA ILE A 466 15.39 -19.42 -18.26
C ILE A 466 16.13 -20.59 -18.92
N LEU A 467 16.05 -21.79 -18.33
CA LEU A 467 16.77 -22.97 -18.77
C LEU A 467 16.57 -23.25 -20.27
N GLU A 468 15.34 -23.14 -20.75
CA GLU A 468 14.94 -23.38 -22.14
C GLU A 468 15.66 -22.45 -23.13
N ARG A 469 15.79 -21.17 -22.74
CA ARG A 469 16.44 -20.15 -23.56
C ARG A 469 17.95 -20.21 -23.44
N ASP A 470 18.45 -20.37 -22.21
CA ASP A 470 19.86 -20.20 -21.90
C ASP A 470 20.63 -21.52 -22.09
N PHE A 471 20.00 -22.69 -21.99
CA PHE A 471 20.63 -24.01 -22.16
C PHE A 471 19.78 -24.93 -23.07
N PRO A 472 19.50 -24.53 -24.32
CA PRO A 472 18.58 -25.27 -25.20
C PRO A 472 19.01 -26.71 -25.48
N GLY A 473 20.33 -27.00 -25.42
CA GLY A 473 20.87 -28.34 -25.66
C GLY A 473 20.52 -29.40 -24.60
N ILE A 474 20.11 -28.97 -23.40
CA ILE A 474 19.69 -29.85 -22.29
C ILE A 474 18.26 -29.57 -21.82
N ALA A 475 17.62 -28.51 -22.34
CA ALA A 475 16.31 -28.06 -21.90
C ALA A 475 15.22 -29.11 -22.11
N GLY A 476 15.26 -29.84 -23.22
CA GLY A 476 14.27 -30.89 -23.53
C GLY A 476 14.30 -32.10 -22.58
N ASP A 477 15.40 -32.26 -21.81
CA ASP A 477 15.56 -33.37 -20.87
C ASP A 477 14.89 -33.08 -19.52
N PHE A 478 14.77 -31.80 -19.15
CA PHE A 478 14.14 -31.38 -17.91
C PHE A 478 12.70 -30.98 -18.18
N GLN A 479 11.78 -31.58 -17.43
CA GLN A 479 10.39 -31.21 -17.41
C GLN A 479 10.02 -30.82 -16.00
N LEU A 480 9.40 -29.66 -15.82
CA LEU A 480 8.79 -29.36 -14.53
C LEU A 480 7.59 -30.30 -14.35
N PRO A 481 7.50 -31.09 -13.27
CA PRO A 481 6.42 -32.07 -13.07
C PRO A 481 5.03 -31.47 -13.28
N GLU A 482 4.10 -32.25 -13.82
CA GLU A 482 2.75 -31.79 -14.17
C GLU A 482 1.97 -31.27 -12.95
N ALA A 483 2.09 -31.93 -11.79
CA ALA A 483 1.50 -31.43 -10.53
C ALA A 483 2.00 -30.04 -10.10
N LEU A 484 3.11 -29.56 -10.67
CA LEU A 484 3.69 -28.23 -10.45
C LEU A 484 3.38 -27.25 -11.59
N SER A 485 2.41 -27.53 -12.45
CA SER A 485 2.01 -26.62 -13.53
C SER A 485 1.70 -25.17 -13.07
N PRO A 486 1.13 -24.91 -11.86
CA PRO A 486 0.88 -23.54 -11.40
C PRO A 486 2.16 -22.70 -11.28
N VAL A 487 3.32 -23.34 -11.06
CA VAL A 487 4.63 -22.68 -11.05
C VAL A 487 4.94 -22.06 -12.41
N ARG A 488 4.52 -22.69 -13.51
CA ARG A 488 4.78 -22.21 -14.89
C ARG A 488 4.03 -20.92 -15.19
N GLU A 489 2.82 -20.78 -14.65
CA GLU A 489 1.95 -19.62 -14.86
C GLU A 489 2.58 -18.32 -14.33
N THR A 490 3.29 -18.41 -13.21
CA THR A 490 3.92 -17.26 -12.53
C THR A 490 5.44 -17.36 -12.45
N MET A 491 6.06 -18.16 -13.33
CA MET A 491 7.50 -18.40 -13.33
C MET A 491 8.29 -17.12 -13.56
N HIS A 492 9.27 -16.87 -12.70
CA HIS A 492 10.22 -15.77 -12.81
C HIS A 492 11.54 -16.21 -13.44
N SER A 493 12.11 -17.34 -13.00
CA SER A 493 13.40 -17.83 -13.50
C SER A 493 13.60 -19.32 -13.27
N SER A 494 14.42 -19.98 -14.08
CA SER A 494 14.81 -21.40 -13.92
C SER A 494 16.34 -21.63 -13.97
N PRO A 495 17.14 -21.06 -13.04
CA PRO A 495 18.58 -21.27 -13.01
C PRO A 495 19.02 -22.74 -12.96
N LEU A 496 20.00 -23.09 -13.79
CA LEU A 496 20.84 -24.28 -13.63
C LEU A 496 21.82 -24.02 -12.47
N ARG A 497 21.81 -24.92 -11.48
CA ARG A 497 22.73 -24.90 -10.34
C ARG A 497 23.66 -26.11 -10.40
N VAL A 498 24.97 -25.86 -10.43
CA VAL A 498 26.01 -26.91 -10.36
C VAL A 498 26.99 -26.56 -9.25
N SER A 499 27.28 -27.49 -8.35
CA SER A 499 28.21 -27.27 -7.25
C SER A 499 29.20 -28.42 -7.11
N GLY A 500 30.47 -28.10 -6.85
CA GLY A 500 31.43 -29.04 -6.24
C GLY A 500 31.21 -29.17 -4.73
N PRO A 501 32.23 -29.61 -3.96
CA PRO A 501 32.14 -29.79 -2.50
C PRO A 501 32.27 -28.45 -1.76
N VAL A 502 31.33 -27.54 -2.00
CA VAL A 502 31.31 -26.20 -1.38
C VAL A 502 29.93 -25.88 -0.83
N THR A 503 29.90 -25.41 0.42
CA THR A 503 28.68 -24.99 1.11
C THR A 503 28.32 -23.57 0.70
N LEU A 504 27.05 -23.32 0.38
CA LEU A 504 26.56 -21.97 0.07
C LEU A 504 26.44 -21.12 1.34
N TRP A 505 26.56 -19.81 1.20
CA TRP A 505 26.22 -18.89 2.30
C TRP A 505 24.74 -19.04 2.66
N LEU A 506 24.40 -18.73 3.91
CA LEU A 506 23.02 -18.62 4.35
C LEU A 506 22.38 -17.39 3.68
N HIS A 507 21.24 -17.58 3.04
CA HIS A 507 20.46 -16.51 2.39
C HIS A 507 18.97 -16.81 2.48
N PHE A 508 18.12 -15.81 2.28
CA PHE A 508 16.71 -16.04 1.96
C PHE A 508 16.41 -15.57 0.54
N ASP A 509 15.37 -16.17 -0.03
CA ASP A 509 14.81 -15.75 -1.31
C ASP A 509 13.44 -15.11 -1.08
N VAL A 510 13.19 -13.95 -1.70
CA VAL A 510 11.90 -13.25 -1.63
C VAL A 510 10.81 -14.02 -2.38
N LEU A 511 11.17 -14.66 -3.49
CA LEU A 511 10.26 -15.50 -4.25
C LEU A 511 10.25 -16.93 -3.73
N ALA A 512 9.06 -17.53 -3.74
CA ALA A 512 8.90 -18.96 -3.61
C ALA A 512 9.67 -19.69 -4.73
N ASN A 513 10.19 -20.87 -4.42
CA ASN A 513 10.89 -21.66 -5.42
C ASN A 513 10.77 -23.17 -5.18
N VAL A 514 10.92 -23.92 -6.27
CA VAL A 514 11.09 -25.38 -6.24
C VAL A 514 12.50 -25.73 -6.69
N LEU A 515 13.23 -26.45 -5.85
CA LEU A 515 14.58 -26.91 -6.14
C LEU A 515 14.51 -28.39 -6.54
N CYS A 516 14.65 -28.63 -7.84
CA CYS A 516 14.63 -29.95 -8.46
C CYS A 516 16.03 -30.57 -8.42
N GLN A 517 16.23 -31.58 -7.58
CA GLN A 517 17.51 -32.25 -7.40
C GLN A 517 17.71 -33.32 -8.47
N ILE A 518 18.66 -33.10 -9.38
CA ILE A 518 18.83 -33.95 -10.58
C ILE A 518 19.98 -34.94 -10.40
N ARG A 519 21.12 -34.50 -9.88
CA ARG A 519 22.31 -35.35 -9.67
C ARG A 519 23.01 -35.04 -8.36
N GLY A 520 23.52 -36.08 -7.72
CA GLY A 520 24.22 -35.98 -6.44
C GLY A 520 23.26 -35.71 -5.29
N THR A 521 23.80 -35.63 -4.08
CA THR A 521 23.03 -35.44 -2.86
C THR A 521 23.51 -34.21 -2.11
N LYS A 522 22.57 -33.46 -1.52
CA LYS A 522 22.88 -32.28 -0.70
C LYS A 522 21.94 -32.19 0.48
N THR A 523 22.45 -31.69 1.60
CA THR A 523 21.63 -31.29 2.74
C THR A 523 21.29 -29.82 2.58
N LEU A 524 20.01 -29.48 2.65
CA LEU A 524 19.55 -28.12 2.80
C LEU A 524 19.14 -27.90 4.25
N ARG A 525 19.66 -26.83 4.86
CA ARG A 525 19.22 -26.35 6.16
C ARG A 525 18.39 -25.11 5.96
N LEU A 526 17.17 -25.10 6.47
CA LEU A 526 16.20 -24.03 6.32
C LEU A 526 15.78 -23.49 7.70
N TYR A 527 15.33 -22.25 7.72
CA TYR A 527 14.83 -21.55 8.90
C TYR A 527 13.55 -20.80 8.52
N PRO A 528 12.51 -20.86 9.37
CA PRO A 528 11.31 -20.08 9.17
C PRO A 528 11.61 -18.57 9.17
N PRO A 529 10.78 -17.73 8.52
CA PRO A 529 10.98 -16.28 8.51
C PRO A 529 11.07 -15.63 9.91
N SER A 530 10.43 -16.22 10.92
CA SER A 530 10.52 -15.79 12.33
C SER A 530 11.95 -15.77 12.88
N ASP A 531 12.84 -16.59 12.34
CA ASP A 531 14.22 -16.72 12.80
C ASP A 531 15.15 -15.67 12.19
N ALA A 532 14.70 -14.91 11.19
CA ALA A 532 15.57 -13.96 10.45
C ALA A 532 16.26 -12.95 11.37
N MET A 533 15.62 -12.53 12.47
CA MET A 533 16.19 -11.61 13.46
C MET A 533 17.40 -12.19 14.21
N HIS A 534 17.54 -13.52 14.26
CA HIS A 534 18.63 -14.23 14.94
C HIS A 534 19.77 -14.63 13.99
N LEU A 535 19.60 -14.39 12.69
CA LEU A 535 20.50 -14.83 11.63
C LEU A 535 21.38 -13.70 11.07
N GLU A 536 21.42 -12.52 11.69
CA GLU A 536 22.31 -11.39 11.33
C GLU A 536 22.30 -11.00 9.84
N PHE A 537 21.11 -10.89 9.25
CA PHE A 537 20.97 -10.27 7.95
C PHE A 537 21.22 -8.75 8.06
N PRO A 538 22.11 -8.17 7.23
CA PRO A 538 22.28 -6.72 7.20
C PRO A 538 21.03 -6.05 6.60
N PRO A 539 20.71 -4.80 6.96
CA PRO A 539 19.55 -4.09 6.42
C PRO A 539 19.54 -4.04 4.88
N GLY A 540 18.46 -4.54 4.27
CA GLY A 540 18.33 -4.65 2.81
C GLY A 540 19.27 -5.66 2.14
N GLY A 541 19.90 -6.54 2.92
CA GLY A 541 20.70 -7.64 2.41
C GLY A 541 20.02 -8.98 2.65
N SER A 542 20.05 -9.84 1.64
CA SER A 542 19.41 -11.17 1.69
C SER A 542 20.37 -12.30 2.10
N SER A 543 21.61 -11.97 2.47
CA SER A 543 22.65 -12.94 2.84
C SER A 543 23.16 -12.67 4.25
N SER A 544 23.28 -13.74 5.03
CA SER A 544 23.71 -13.69 6.43
C SER A 544 25.23 -13.79 6.56
N ASN A 545 25.73 -13.23 7.67
CA ASN A 545 27.14 -13.26 8.05
C ASN A 545 27.51 -14.44 8.97
N ILE A 546 26.54 -15.26 9.39
CA ILE A 546 26.72 -16.35 10.36
C ILE A 546 27.10 -17.67 9.68
N ASP A 547 27.90 -18.48 10.37
CA ASP A 547 28.03 -19.92 10.09
C ASP A 547 27.08 -20.74 10.94
N VAL A 548 25.98 -21.18 10.32
CA VAL A 548 24.97 -22.00 10.99
C VAL A 548 25.36 -23.46 11.19
N PHE A 549 26.53 -23.87 10.69
CA PHE A 549 27.07 -25.21 10.93
C PHE A 549 28.07 -25.26 12.09
N THR A 550 28.46 -24.10 12.63
CA THR A 550 29.27 -24.02 13.86
C THR A 550 28.37 -23.82 15.08
N HIS A 551 28.63 -24.54 16.17
CA HIS A 551 27.76 -24.55 17.36
C HIS A 551 27.98 -23.36 18.30
N ASP A 552 28.87 -22.43 17.95
CA ASP A 552 29.41 -21.45 18.90
C ASP A 552 28.70 -20.08 18.86
N HIS A 553 27.70 -19.88 17.99
CA HIS A 553 27.04 -18.58 17.88
C HIS A 553 25.84 -18.47 18.84
N PRO A 554 25.85 -17.55 19.84
CA PRO A 554 24.79 -17.51 20.85
C PRO A 554 23.39 -17.24 20.28
N SER A 555 23.29 -16.52 19.16
CA SER A 555 22.01 -16.18 18.54
C SER A 555 21.29 -17.36 17.88
N ILE A 556 22.03 -18.39 17.43
CA ILE A 556 21.41 -19.54 16.74
C ILE A 556 20.65 -20.44 17.72
N ALA A 557 20.90 -20.33 19.02
CA ALA A 557 20.18 -21.08 20.05
C ALA A 557 18.66 -20.77 20.08
N LEU A 558 18.24 -19.61 19.57
CA LEU A 558 16.84 -19.17 19.51
C LEU A 558 16.16 -19.49 18.17
N THR A 559 16.81 -20.27 17.31
CA THR A 559 16.31 -20.61 15.97
C THR A 559 15.70 -22.01 15.93
N HIS A 560 14.90 -22.26 14.89
CA HIS A 560 14.14 -23.47 14.63
C HIS A 560 14.58 -24.12 13.29
N PRO A 561 15.84 -24.60 13.19
CA PRO A 561 16.38 -25.16 11.96
C PRO A 561 15.66 -26.44 11.52
N GLN A 562 15.46 -26.58 10.21
CA GLN A 562 14.95 -27.78 9.57
C GLN A 562 15.89 -28.26 8.47
N ASP A 563 16.25 -29.55 8.47
CA ASP A 563 17.12 -30.15 7.47
C ASP A 563 16.33 -31.04 6.49
N ALA A 564 16.66 -30.92 5.20
CA ALA A 564 16.24 -31.83 4.13
C ALA A 564 17.47 -32.42 3.43
N LEU A 565 17.60 -33.75 3.44
CA LEU A 565 18.50 -34.44 2.53
C LEU A 565 17.78 -34.61 1.18
N LEU A 566 18.33 -33.99 0.12
CA LEU A 566 17.80 -34.14 -1.23
C LEU A 566 18.59 -35.19 -2.01
N CYS A 567 17.87 -36.17 -2.52
CA CYS A 567 18.35 -37.20 -3.42
C CYS A 567 17.99 -36.88 -4.89
N PRO A 568 18.68 -37.46 -5.88
CA PRO A 568 18.24 -37.39 -7.27
C PRO A 568 16.77 -37.83 -7.40
N GLY A 569 15.93 -36.98 -8.00
CA GLY A 569 14.48 -37.20 -8.09
C GLY A 569 13.64 -36.36 -7.12
N ASP A 570 14.25 -35.83 -6.05
CA ASP A 570 13.53 -35.02 -5.07
C ASP A 570 13.29 -33.59 -5.57
N VAL A 571 12.12 -33.03 -5.25
CA VAL A 571 11.83 -31.60 -5.44
C VAL A 571 11.56 -30.97 -4.08
N LEU A 572 12.39 -30.01 -3.66
CA LEU A 572 12.13 -29.25 -2.44
C LEU A 572 11.33 -27.99 -2.76
N PHE A 573 10.16 -27.83 -2.14
CA PHE A 573 9.48 -26.54 -2.09
C PHE A 573 10.09 -25.66 -0.99
N ILE A 574 10.55 -24.47 -1.37
CA ILE A 574 11.07 -23.43 -0.48
C ILE A 574 10.08 -22.26 -0.52
N PRO A 575 9.33 -22.00 0.57
CA PRO A 575 8.41 -20.87 0.63
C PRO A 575 9.17 -19.52 0.64
N PRO A 576 8.50 -18.40 0.33
CA PRO A 576 9.15 -17.09 0.33
C PRO A 576 9.71 -16.74 1.71
N MET A 577 10.83 -16.02 1.75
CA MET A 577 11.53 -15.54 2.95
C MET A 577 12.10 -16.63 3.86
N TRP A 578 12.02 -17.91 3.50
CA TRP A 578 12.70 -18.97 4.24
C TRP A 578 14.21 -18.86 4.03
N SER A 579 14.94 -18.64 5.12
CA SER A 579 16.40 -18.59 5.09
C SER A 579 16.94 -20.00 4.92
N HIS A 580 17.90 -20.20 4.04
CA HIS A 580 18.43 -21.51 3.72
C HIS A 580 19.89 -21.50 3.27
N THR A 581 20.55 -22.63 3.47
CA THR A 581 21.90 -22.92 2.95
C THR A 581 21.94 -24.37 2.47
N ALA A 582 22.79 -24.63 1.47
CA ALA A 582 22.99 -25.96 0.92
C ALA A 582 24.43 -26.42 1.15
N ARG A 583 24.55 -27.63 1.70
CA ARG A 583 25.81 -28.36 1.87
C ARG A 583 25.79 -29.62 1.00
N PRO A 584 26.58 -29.69 -0.08
CA PRO A 584 26.79 -30.91 -0.84
C PRO A 584 27.35 -32.03 0.06
N MET A 585 26.84 -33.26 -0.08
CA MET A 585 27.29 -34.39 0.73
C MET A 585 28.54 -35.06 0.16
N ALA A 586 28.59 -35.25 -1.16
CA ALA A 586 29.73 -35.81 -1.87
C ALA A 586 29.68 -35.46 -3.36
N GLY A 587 30.85 -35.18 -3.95
CA GLY A 587 31.03 -34.98 -5.38
C GLY A 587 30.26 -33.80 -5.98
N MET A 588 30.06 -33.85 -7.29
CA MET A 588 29.29 -32.85 -8.04
C MET A 588 27.79 -32.99 -7.78
N SER A 589 27.12 -31.88 -7.55
CA SER A 589 25.66 -31.81 -7.47
C SER A 589 25.08 -30.92 -8.57
N VAL A 590 23.99 -31.37 -9.19
CA VAL A 590 23.26 -30.64 -10.25
C VAL A 590 21.80 -30.53 -9.85
N ALA A 591 21.24 -29.34 -10.00
CA ALA A 591 19.83 -29.06 -9.78
C ALA A 591 19.33 -27.98 -10.74
N VAL A 592 18.03 -27.97 -10.99
CA VAL A 592 17.32 -26.83 -11.59
C VAL A 592 16.48 -26.21 -10.50
N ASN A 593 16.59 -24.89 -10.34
CA ASN A 593 15.83 -24.17 -9.33
C ASN A 593 14.84 -23.25 -10.04
N VAL A 594 13.54 -23.49 -9.86
CA VAL A 594 12.49 -22.70 -10.52
C VAL A 594 11.86 -21.75 -9.51
N PHE A 595 12.01 -20.45 -9.75
CA PHE A 595 11.45 -19.36 -8.95
C PHE A 595 10.15 -18.88 -9.56
N PHE A 596 9.15 -18.60 -8.73
CA PHE A 596 7.84 -18.16 -9.18
C PHE A 596 7.21 -17.18 -8.19
N ARG A 597 6.27 -16.37 -8.69
CA ARG A 597 5.52 -15.40 -7.88
C ARG A 597 4.32 -16.09 -7.26
N ASN A 598 4.25 -16.10 -5.93
CA ASN A 598 3.14 -16.65 -5.15
C ASN A 598 2.32 -15.57 -4.44
N LEU A 599 2.68 -14.29 -4.60
CA LEU A 599 1.92 -13.13 -4.11
C LEU A 599 1.33 -12.35 -5.29
N GLU A 600 0.30 -11.54 -5.02
CA GLU A 600 -0.20 -10.59 -6.02
C GLU A 600 0.87 -9.56 -6.43
N GLN A 601 0.83 -9.12 -7.68
CA GLN A 601 1.83 -8.21 -8.25
C GLN A 601 2.02 -6.90 -7.45
N LYS A 602 0.96 -6.43 -6.76
CA LYS A 602 0.97 -5.21 -5.94
C LYS A 602 1.95 -5.26 -4.76
N TYR A 603 2.31 -6.46 -4.28
CA TYR A 603 3.23 -6.63 -3.15
C TYR A 603 4.70 -6.58 -3.56
N TYR A 604 5.01 -6.88 -4.82
CA TYR A 604 6.38 -6.84 -5.34
C TYR A 604 6.79 -5.41 -5.69
N ALA A 605 8.04 -5.06 -5.36
CA ALA A 605 8.56 -3.73 -5.67
C ALA A 605 8.65 -3.47 -7.19
N VAL A 606 8.22 -2.28 -7.61
CA VAL A 606 8.26 -1.88 -9.03
C VAL A 606 9.71 -1.64 -9.45
N GLY A 607 10.09 -2.17 -10.62
CA GLY A 607 11.36 -1.92 -11.26
C GLY A 607 12.09 -3.20 -11.65
N ARG A 608 13.38 -3.07 -11.92
CA ARG A 608 14.19 -4.19 -12.40
C ARG A 608 14.53 -5.13 -11.23
N ASP A 609 14.13 -6.39 -11.35
CA ASP A 609 14.50 -7.46 -10.43
C ASP A 609 14.89 -8.73 -11.22
N VAL A 610 16.11 -8.73 -11.74
CA VAL A 610 16.60 -9.83 -12.61
C VAL A 610 16.70 -11.14 -11.83
N TYR A 611 17.03 -11.07 -10.55
CA TYR A 611 17.28 -12.26 -9.73
C TYR A 611 16.04 -12.74 -8.97
N GLY A 612 14.96 -11.97 -8.95
CA GLY A 612 13.75 -12.31 -8.21
C GLY A 612 13.98 -12.22 -6.71
N ASN A 613 14.86 -11.31 -6.27
CA ASN A 613 15.24 -11.20 -4.86
C ASN A 613 15.24 -9.77 -4.33
N ARG A 614 14.50 -8.89 -5.00
CA ARG A 614 14.25 -7.57 -4.47
C ARG A 614 13.20 -7.66 -3.37
N ASP A 615 13.45 -6.99 -2.25
CA ASP A 615 12.51 -6.94 -1.14
C ASP A 615 11.12 -6.46 -1.57
N LEU A 616 10.09 -6.89 -0.84
CA LEU A 616 8.72 -6.48 -1.09
C LEU A 616 8.56 -4.95 -0.98
N GLN A 617 7.60 -4.41 -1.74
CA GLN A 617 7.40 -2.97 -1.88
C GLN A 617 7.22 -2.27 -0.52
N ALA A 618 6.52 -2.91 0.42
CA ALA A 618 6.30 -2.39 1.76
C ALA A 618 7.61 -2.21 2.56
N TYR A 619 8.52 -3.19 2.49
CA TYR A 619 9.82 -3.10 3.18
C TYR A 619 10.74 -2.06 2.54
N GLU A 620 10.78 -2.00 1.21
CA GLU A 620 11.53 -0.98 0.45
C GLU A 620 11.08 0.44 0.79
N SER A 621 9.76 0.67 0.87
CA SER A 621 9.21 1.94 1.32
C SER A 621 9.54 2.20 2.80
N GLY A 622 9.35 1.21 3.67
CA GLY A 622 9.62 1.31 5.10
C GLY A 622 11.07 1.69 5.43
N ARG A 623 12.06 1.16 4.69
CA ARG A 623 13.47 1.54 4.85
C ARG A 623 13.72 3.02 4.60
N LYS A 624 13.03 3.62 3.63
CA LYS A 624 13.14 5.06 3.35
C LYS A 624 12.50 5.90 4.47
N GLU A 625 11.39 5.43 5.02
CA GLU A 625 10.76 6.10 6.16
C GLU A 625 11.61 5.97 7.42
N ILE A 626 12.30 4.85 7.68
CA ILE A 626 13.28 4.72 8.78
C ILE A 626 14.38 5.77 8.66
N GLU A 627 14.96 5.94 7.48
CA GLU A 627 16.00 6.96 7.24
C GLU A 627 15.46 8.39 7.47
N LYS A 628 14.23 8.67 7.01
CA LYS A 628 13.58 9.97 7.20
C LYS A 628 13.25 10.24 8.67
N MET A 629 12.80 9.21 9.41
CA MET A 629 12.57 9.28 10.86
C MET A 629 13.87 9.57 11.59
N ALA A 630 14.95 8.83 11.29
CA ALA A 630 16.26 9.08 11.89
C ALA A 630 16.77 10.51 11.63
N LYS A 631 16.61 11.00 10.39
CA LYS A 631 16.97 12.38 10.01
C LYS A 631 16.19 13.46 10.74
N ALA A 632 14.93 13.21 11.09
CA ALA A 632 14.11 14.19 11.81
C ALA A 632 14.66 14.52 13.21
N PHE A 633 15.51 13.65 13.77
CA PHE A 633 16.18 13.87 15.05
C PHE A 633 17.59 14.49 14.90
N GLU A 634 18.04 14.81 13.68
CA GLU A 634 19.32 15.50 13.48
C GLU A 634 19.33 16.87 14.17
N GLY A 635 20.41 17.17 14.89
CA GLY A 635 20.56 18.41 15.67
C GLY A 635 20.01 18.32 17.11
N MET A 636 19.32 17.25 17.48
CA MET A 636 18.98 16.98 18.89
C MET A 636 20.17 16.37 19.65
N PRO A 637 20.21 16.48 20.99
CA PRO A 637 21.17 15.74 21.81
C PRO A 637 21.05 14.23 21.57
N THR A 638 22.19 13.55 21.35
CA THR A 638 22.26 12.13 20.94
C THR A 638 21.45 11.19 21.82
N GLU A 639 21.51 11.35 23.14
CA GLU A 639 20.79 10.49 24.08
C GLU A 639 19.26 10.66 23.97
N ILE A 640 18.79 11.87 23.65
CA ILE A 640 17.35 12.15 23.47
C ILE A 640 16.87 11.54 22.15
N ALA A 641 17.61 11.76 21.05
CA ALA A 641 17.30 11.16 19.75
C ALA A 641 17.29 9.62 19.84
N LYS A 642 18.29 9.03 20.49
CA LYS A 642 18.37 7.58 20.72
C LYS A 642 17.17 7.09 21.52
N PHE A 643 16.84 7.73 22.63
CA PHE A 643 15.68 7.35 23.46
C PHE A 643 14.39 7.29 22.65
N TYR A 644 14.10 8.30 21.82
CA TYR A 644 12.88 8.31 21.01
C TYR A 644 12.93 7.31 19.85
N LEU A 645 14.07 7.13 19.19
CA LEU A 645 14.23 6.12 18.14
C LEU A 645 14.07 4.68 18.68
N GLU A 646 14.56 4.39 19.88
CA GLU A 646 14.35 3.09 20.54
C GLU A 646 12.88 2.86 20.90
N ARG A 647 12.14 3.91 21.30
CA ARG A 647 10.70 3.82 21.53
C ARG A 647 9.93 3.53 20.22
N LEU A 648 10.23 4.23 19.15
CA LEU A 648 9.64 3.95 17.82
C LEU A 648 9.94 2.52 17.37
N ALA A 649 11.17 2.03 17.59
CA ALA A 649 11.52 0.65 17.30
C ALA A 649 10.71 -0.36 18.13
N ALA A 650 10.43 -0.07 19.40
CA ALA A 650 9.59 -0.90 20.26
C ALA A 650 8.12 -0.93 19.79
N GLU A 651 7.57 0.21 19.36
CA GLU A 651 6.22 0.29 18.79
C GLU A 651 6.10 -0.52 17.50
N LEU A 652 7.07 -0.37 16.59
CA LEU A 652 7.13 -1.16 15.35
C LEU A 652 7.26 -2.67 15.65
N LYS A 653 8.04 -3.04 16.67
CA LYS A 653 8.16 -4.42 17.13
C LYS A 653 6.82 -4.96 17.65
N GLY A 654 6.07 -4.16 18.40
CA GLY A 654 4.72 -4.52 18.85
C GLY A 654 3.78 -4.78 17.67
N LYS A 655 3.80 -3.92 16.65
CA LYS A 655 3.04 -4.11 15.41
C LYS A 655 3.43 -5.38 14.65
N ALA A 656 4.71 -5.71 14.59
CA ALA A 656 5.17 -6.95 13.96
C ALA A 656 4.64 -8.21 14.68
N GLN A 657 4.44 -8.15 16.00
CA GLN A 657 3.91 -9.28 16.77
C GLN A 657 2.41 -9.52 16.52
N GLU A 658 1.65 -8.49 16.17
CA GLU A 658 0.22 -8.61 15.82
C GLU A 658 0.02 -9.53 14.59
N PHE A 659 0.93 -9.50 13.61
CA PHE A 659 0.87 -10.36 12.41
C PHE A 659 1.16 -11.85 12.67
N GLY A 660 1.70 -12.22 13.83
CA GLY A 660 2.09 -13.60 14.17
C GLY A 660 1.23 -14.25 15.24
N SER A 661 0.13 -13.60 15.66
CA SER A 661 -0.71 -14.01 16.79
C SER A 661 -2.06 -14.62 16.39
N GLU A 662 -2.29 -14.89 15.10
CA GLU A 662 -3.49 -15.58 14.59
C GLU A 662 -3.29 -17.09 14.40
#